data_AF-A0A812NJZ5-F1
#
_entry.id   AF-A0A812NJZ5-F1
#
_cell.length_a   1.000
_cell.length_b   1.000
_cell.length_c   1.000
_cell.angle_alpha   90.00
_cell.angle_beta   90.00
_cell.angle_gamma   90.00
#
_symmetry.space_group_name_H-M   'P 1'
#
loop_
_entity.id
_entity.type
_entity.pdbx_description
1 polymer ?
#
loop_
_entity_poly.entity_id
_entity_poly.type
_entity_poly.pdbx_seq_one_letter_code
_entity_poly.pdbx_strand_id
1 'polypeptide(L)'
;MVTGRFHVELEDGTLPDTTQEPVAFMETTLNLVLVLGYTGSGWIDILIAAILLFASMAMQMTFCIILLTEDFLGQPFSEQIQIAQNWRRSVAHDYKYMDLEQTSLTSRVCNGDGKLILSTEHASLLEQINDFLDLRQGSFELPYFQPGTLLCMLCIFLWCLYICNELRSSLLSLEAVAQVPRSNRTQVQRGNFMSISWSRFLVYFLLRCYRICIALGLLYAGVLWLGATTSITDLILNAVALSAVLQVDEIFYAALMPKQVQTSILDLEAIKVRYTHRRSQLESLLLFAFMAGLTLWPYLSVVGPLTENMMQVKWAYCGGRQDFVVASNTNQNITVGLQTRPFESHEDSATSAQFAVEHWVQQPEGSDSKYIAFTRDNAHFDSFLADTMEARAGREGFCIDWDTVFVGNETHDRQDMYRPFFYSTSLTLGFQDTPDASCSDMAHFCDSFSGRLLRYACPRTCGCNDPRAQPLLRVNYEGCPQGCINEAHTAMRSMPCQDVALPQMKATWDFFWDRYVQVMLYALNIQDINASSYSWLPNAVRQVKEVGCPFIGGVEFPQDPFSGVRWCEGYSPLYRPLAWLCPEACGCVGRDPLPEFCPQSCRGCKDADSFPVIGSITNCDQAKAAGLCVQIPQQALAYCAETCDLCHLIGNSTA
;
A
#
# COMPACT_ATOMS: atom_id res chain seq x y z
N MET A 1 5.54 -61.21 20.82
CA MET A 1 6.14 -62.25 21.68
C MET A 1 7.18 -61.59 22.57
N VAL A 2 6.79 -61.18 23.79
CA VAL A 2 7.53 -61.29 25.06
C VAL A 2 6.46 -61.03 26.12
N THR A 3 5.80 -62.08 26.58
CA THR A 3 4.81 -62.03 27.67
C THR A 3 5.56 -62.23 28.99
N GLY A 4 5.96 -61.13 29.63
CA GLY A 4 6.43 -61.15 31.01
C GLY A 4 5.24 -61.19 31.96
N ARG A 5 4.90 -62.39 32.46
CA ARG A 5 4.00 -62.56 33.62
C ARG A 5 4.72 -62.03 34.85
N PHE A 6 4.38 -60.83 35.30
CA PHE A 6 4.58 -60.43 36.68
C PHE A 6 3.50 -61.10 37.53
N HIS A 7 3.83 -62.23 38.14
CA HIS A 7 3.10 -62.78 39.26
C HIS A 7 3.39 -61.89 40.47
N VAL A 8 2.42 -61.02 40.81
CA VAL A 8 2.37 -60.41 42.14
C VAL A 8 1.59 -61.39 43.01
N GLU A 9 2.29 -62.09 43.90
CA GLU A 9 1.65 -62.79 45.02
C GLU A 9 1.02 -61.72 45.92
N LEU A 10 -0.31 -61.66 45.90
CA LEU A 10 -1.09 -60.94 46.89
C LEU A 10 -1.05 -61.78 48.18
N GLU A 11 -0.17 -61.41 49.11
CA GLU A 11 -0.33 -61.79 50.50
C GLU A 11 -1.70 -61.31 50.98
N ASP A 12 -2.52 -62.25 51.44
CA ASP A 12 -3.85 -62.05 52.02
C ASP A 12 -3.69 -61.42 53.42
N GLY A 13 -3.17 -60.19 53.43
CA GLY A 13 -3.13 -59.31 54.58
C GLY A 13 -4.37 -58.43 54.52
N THR A 14 -5.25 -58.56 55.51
CA THR A 14 -6.36 -57.64 55.78
C THR A 14 -5.80 -56.22 55.98
N LEU A 15 -5.64 -55.49 54.87
CA LEU A 15 -5.31 -54.07 54.86
C LEU A 15 -6.44 -53.32 55.58
N PRO A 16 -6.15 -52.47 56.57
CA PRO A 16 -7.17 -51.65 57.20
C PRO A 16 -7.81 -50.76 56.11
N ASP A 17 -9.11 -50.93 55.88
CA ASP A 17 -9.95 -50.29 54.84
C ASP A 17 -10.07 -48.75 54.98
N THR A 18 -9.22 -48.12 55.79
CA THR A 18 -9.21 -46.68 56.04
C THR A 18 -7.79 -46.17 56.25
N THR A 19 -7.23 -45.53 55.24
CA THR A 19 -6.04 -44.68 55.39
C THR A 19 -6.49 -43.32 55.94
N GLN A 20 -5.81 -42.87 57.01
CA GLN A 20 -6.03 -41.55 57.60
C GLN A 20 -4.96 -40.60 57.06
N GLU A 21 -5.34 -39.70 56.16
CA GLU A 21 -4.43 -38.66 55.67
C GLU A 21 -4.50 -37.42 56.60
N PRO A 22 -3.36 -36.92 57.10
CA PRO A 22 -3.32 -35.69 57.89
C PRO A 22 -3.47 -34.48 56.95
N VAL A 23 -4.51 -33.67 57.16
CA VAL A 23 -4.69 -32.38 56.48
C VAL A 23 -4.11 -31.28 57.36
N ALA A 24 -2.96 -30.74 56.97
CA ALA A 24 -2.35 -29.61 57.66
C ALA A 24 -3.11 -28.30 57.37
N PHE A 25 -3.16 -27.39 58.35
CA PHE A 25 -3.70 -26.06 58.13
C PHE A 25 -2.75 -25.24 57.26
N MET A 26 -3.26 -24.66 56.17
CA MET A 26 -2.44 -23.82 55.29
C MET A 26 -2.01 -22.49 55.95
N GLU A 27 -0.89 -21.95 55.51
CA GLU A 27 -0.35 -20.65 55.93
C GLU A 27 -1.09 -19.49 55.24
N THR A 28 -2.29 -19.17 55.72
CA THR A 28 -3.14 -18.14 55.10
C THR A 28 -3.75 -17.20 56.15
N THR A 29 -3.95 -15.93 55.79
CA THR A 29 -4.57 -14.93 56.69
C THR A 29 -5.98 -15.37 57.14
N LEU A 30 -6.69 -16.11 56.30
CA LEU A 30 -8.05 -16.61 56.57
C LEU A 30 -8.11 -17.64 57.70
N ASN A 31 -7.00 -18.33 58.01
CA ASN A 31 -6.91 -19.26 59.13
C ASN A 31 -6.76 -18.57 60.49
N LEU A 32 -6.57 -17.24 60.53
CA LEU A 32 -6.46 -16.45 61.76
C LEU A 32 -7.62 -16.70 62.75
N VAL A 33 -8.84 -16.90 62.24
CA VAL A 33 -10.05 -17.12 63.06
C VAL A 33 -9.97 -18.38 63.93
N LEU A 34 -9.18 -19.38 63.51
CA LEU A 34 -9.01 -20.63 64.26
C LEU A 34 -8.18 -20.42 65.53
N VAL A 35 -7.20 -19.50 65.48
CA VAL A 35 -6.22 -19.28 66.56
C VAL A 35 -6.54 -18.05 67.41
N LEU A 36 -7.51 -17.24 66.98
CA LEU A 36 -7.90 -16.00 67.66
C LEU A 36 -8.37 -16.27 69.10
N GLY A 37 -7.73 -15.61 70.07
CA GLY A 37 -8.00 -15.79 71.51
C GLY A 37 -7.38 -17.03 72.15
N TYR A 38 -6.61 -17.83 71.40
CA TYR A 38 -5.74 -18.89 71.93
C TYR A 38 -4.27 -18.45 71.93
N THR A 39 -3.90 -17.51 71.06
CA THR A 39 -2.54 -16.95 71.01
C THR A 39 -2.19 -16.23 72.32
N GLY A 40 -1.00 -16.49 72.86
CA GLY A 40 -0.42 -15.69 73.96
C GLY A 40 0.06 -14.30 73.53
N SER A 41 -0.50 -13.78 72.42
CA SER A 41 -0.01 -12.63 71.68
C SER A 41 -0.65 -11.33 72.17
N GLY A 42 0.10 -10.23 72.05
CA GLY A 42 -0.36 -8.91 72.50
C GLY A 42 -1.54 -8.40 71.68
N TRP A 43 -2.33 -7.49 72.28
CA TRP A 43 -3.51 -6.90 71.61
C TRP A 43 -3.16 -6.19 70.28
N ILE A 44 -1.94 -5.64 70.16
CA ILE A 44 -1.44 -4.99 68.94
C ILE A 44 -1.25 -6.00 67.80
N ASP A 45 -0.64 -7.15 68.08
CA ASP A 45 -0.41 -8.20 67.09
C ASP A 45 -1.74 -8.74 66.55
N ILE A 46 -2.74 -8.89 67.43
CA ILE A 46 -4.10 -9.32 67.05
C ILE A 46 -4.78 -8.25 66.18
N LEU A 47 -4.61 -6.96 66.51
CA LEU A 47 -5.13 -5.85 65.71
C LEU A 47 -4.48 -5.82 64.32
N ILE A 48 -3.16 -5.97 64.23
CA ILE A 48 -2.42 -6.05 62.96
C ILE A 48 -2.92 -7.25 62.13
N ALA A 49 -3.02 -8.43 62.74
CA ALA A 49 -3.51 -9.63 62.06
C ALA A 49 -4.94 -9.44 61.51
N ALA A 50 -5.83 -8.78 62.25
CA ALA A 50 -7.18 -8.47 61.78
C ALA A 50 -7.17 -7.47 60.60
N ILE A 51 -6.35 -6.41 60.67
CA ILE A 51 -6.19 -5.46 59.55
C ILE A 51 -5.67 -6.18 58.30
N LEU A 52 -4.70 -7.07 58.45
CA LEU A 52 -4.14 -7.85 57.33
C LEU A 52 -5.16 -8.78 56.69
N LEU A 53 -6.02 -9.44 57.47
CA LEU A 53 -7.13 -10.25 56.96
C LEU A 53 -8.08 -9.41 56.08
N PHE A 54 -8.50 -8.24 56.56
CA PHE A 54 -9.38 -7.37 55.78
C PHE A 54 -8.68 -6.79 54.55
N ALA A 55 -7.39 -6.42 54.67
CA ALA A 55 -6.61 -5.90 53.55
C ALA A 55 -6.41 -6.95 52.45
N SER A 56 -6.11 -8.21 52.81
CA SER A 56 -5.94 -9.28 51.82
C SER A 56 -7.26 -9.59 51.10
N MET A 57 -8.39 -9.61 51.82
CA MET A 57 -9.71 -9.77 51.22
C MET A 57 -10.08 -8.60 50.31
N ALA A 58 -9.81 -7.36 50.73
CA ALA A 58 -10.08 -6.18 49.91
C ALA A 58 -9.27 -6.23 48.61
N MET A 59 -7.98 -6.57 48.68
CA MET A 59 -7.11 -6.65 47.51
C MET A 59 -7.56 -7.74 46.53
N GLN A 60 -7.87 -8.95 47.01
CA GLN A 60 -8.39 -10.02 46.17
C GLN A 60 -9.73 -9.65 45.50
N MET A 61 -10.62 -9.00 46.24
CA MET A 61 -11.91 -8.53 45.69
C MET A 61 -11.69 -7.44 44.63
N THR A 62 -10.82 -6.48 44.88
CA THR A 62 -10.50 -5.41 43.92
C THR A 62 -9.90 -5.97 42.64
N PHE A 63 -8.96 -6.92 42.71
CA PHE A 63 -8.44 -7.57 41.51
C PHE A 63 -9.52 -8.31 40.73
N CYS A 64 -10.39 -9.07 41.41
CA CYS A 64 -11.47 -9.78 40.75
C CYS A 64 -12.44 -8.81 40.02
N ILE A 65 -12.73 -7.64 40.61
CA ILE A 65 -13.56 -6.61 39.98
C ILE A 65 -12.86 -5.98 38.78
N ILE A 66 -11.59 -5.60 38.93
CA ILE A 66 -10.79 -4.98 37.85
C ILE A 66 -10.74 -5.91 36.63
N LEU A 67 -10.45 -7.20 36.84
CA LEU A 67 -10.37 -8.19 35.75
C LEU A 67 -11.71 -8.43 35.04
N LEU A 68 -12.84 -8.10 35.67
CA LEU A 68 -14.17 -8.23 35.07
C LEU A 68 -14.67 -6.92 34.42
N THR A 69 -13.90 -5.85 34.49
CA THR A 69 -14.27 -4.56 33.91
C THR A 69 -14.01 -4.56 32.40
N GLU A 70 -14.91 -3.96 31.63
CA GLU A 70 -14.79 -3.85 30.16
C GLU A 70 -13.49 -3.15 29.74
N ASP A 71 -13.04 -2.14 30.49
CA ASP A 71 -11.78 -1.42 30.23
C ASP A 71 -10.56 -2.34 30.24
N PHE A 72 -10.60 -3.42 31.03
CA PHE A 72 -9.48 -4.36 31.15
C PHE A 72 -9.59 -5.53 30.16
N LEU A 73 -10.80 -6.07 29.96
CA LEU A 73 -11.05 -7.15 28.99
C LEU A 73 -11.00 -6.66 27.53
N GLY A 74 -11.15 -5.35 27.30
CA GLY A 74 -11.20 -4.77 25.98
C GLY A 74 -12.52 -5.02 25.26
N GLN A 75 -12.65 -4.44 24.06
CA GLN A 75 -13.78 -4.68 23.18
C GLN A 75 -13.72 -6.07 22.55
N PRO A 76 -14.87 -6.70 22.25
CA PRO A 76 -14.89 -8.01 21.63
C PRO A 76 -14.18 -7.98 20.28
N PHE A 77 -13.29 -8.95 20.06
CA PHE A 77 -12.45 -9.00 18.85
C PHE A 77 -13.27 -9.01 17.54
N SER A 78 -14.53 -9.45 17.58
CA SER A 78 -15.45 -9.39 16.43
C SER A 78 -15.65 -7.98 15.86
N GLU A 79 -15.50 -6.92 16.66
CA GLU A 79 -15.62 -5.54 16.18
C GLU A 79 -14.49 -5.16 15.21
N GLN A 80 -13.33 -5.82 15.31
CA GLN A 80 -12.21 -5.63 14.38
C GLN A 80 -12.58 -6.01 12.94
N ILE A 81 -13.57 -6.88 12.74
CA ILE A 81 -14.07 -7.23 11.40
C ILE A 81 -14.67 -6.00 10.73
N GLN A 82 -15.48 -5.22 11.46
CA GLN A 82 -16.09 -4.01 10.90
C GLN A 82 -15.06 -2.92 10.65
N ILE A 83 -14.06 -2.79 11.52
CA ILE A 83 -12.93 -1.87 11.35
C ILE A 83 -12.16 -2.23 10.08
N ALA A 84 -11.82 -3.52 9.91
CA ALA A 84 -11.14 -4.02 8.71
C ALA A 84 -11.94 -3.74 7.43
N GLN A 85 -13.24 -4.04 7.42
CA GLN A 85 -14.12 -3.76 6.28
C GLN A 85 -14.25 -2.27 5.97
N ASN A 86 -14.28 -1.41 7.00
CA ASN A 86 -14.36 0.04 6.81
C ASN A 86 -13.06 0.58 6.25
N TRP A 87 -11.92 0.19 6.81
CA TRP A 87 -10.60 0.52 6.28
C TRP A 87 -10.46 0.09 4.82
N ARG A 88 -10.85 -1.16 4.51
CA ARG A 88 -10.78 -1.75 3.17
C ARG A 88 -11.58 -0.95 2.13
N ARG A 89 -12.75 -0.44 2.51
CA ARG A 89 -13.65 0.32 1.62
C ARG A 89 -13.31 1.80 1.51
N SER A 90 -12.61 2.38 2.48
CA SER A 90 -12.40 3.83 2.57
C SER A 90 -10.98 4.26 2.24
N VAL A 91 -9.97 3.58 2.78
CA VAL A 91 -8.57 4.03 2.74
C VAL A 91 -7.72 3.07 1.91
N ALA A 92 -7.93 1.77 2.03
CA ALA A 92 -7.01 0.75 1.53
C ALA A 92 -6.84 0.74 0.00
N HIS A 93 -7.83 1.25 -0.73
CA HIS A 93 -7.84 1.36 -2.19
C HIS A 93 -7.88 2.80 -2.69
N ASP A 94 -7.70 3.82 -1.83
CA ASP A 94 -7.69 5.21 -2.29
C ASP A 94 -6.41 5.48 -3.09
N TYR A 95 -6.55 5.98 -4.32
CA TYR A 95 -5.44 6.36 -5.21
C TYR A 95 -4.42 7.27 -4.53
N LYS A 96 -4.84 8.10 -3.57
CA LYS A 96 -3.97 8.99 -2.79
C LYS A 96 -2.85 8.25 -2.03
N TYR A 97 -3.06 6.99 -1.66
CA TYR A 97 -2.10 6.19 -0.89
C TYR A 97 -1.37 5.15 -1.75
N MET A 98 -1.48 5.25 -3.07
CA MET A 98 -0.64 4.50 -3.99
C MET A 98 0.82 4.95 -3.87
N ASP A 99 1.75 4.01 -3.87
CA ASP A 99 3.17 4.32 -3.77
C ASP A 99 3.81 4.63 -5.14
N LEU A 100 5.12 4.87 -5.12
CA LEU A 100 5.90 5.14 -6.33
C LEU A 100 6.07 3.91 -7.24
N GLU A 101 5.83 2.69 -6.73
CA GLU A 101 5.84 1.43 -7.48
C GLU A 101 4.49 1.16 -8.16
N GLN A 102 3.52 2.04 -7.96
CA GLN A 102 2.14 1.86 -8.41
C GLN A 102 1.51 0.59 -7.82
N THR A 103 1.81 0.27 -6.56
CA THR A 103 1.17 -0.78 -5.77
C THR A 103 0.10 -0.18 -4.85
N SER A 104 -0.93 -0.96 -4.54
CA SER A 104 -2.00 -0.51 -3.65
C SER A 104 -1.59 -0.63 -2.18
N LEU A 105 -2.06 0.28 -1.33
CA LEU A 105 -1.84 0.21 0.13
C LEU A 105 -2.31 -1.12 0.71
N THR A 106 -3.43 -1.65 0.20
CA THR A 106 -3.92 -2.97 0.53
C THR A 106 -2.88 -4.07 0.29
N SER A 107 -2.33 -4.15 -0.92
CA SER A 107 -1.41 -5.22 -1.32
C SER A 107 -0.16 -5.17 -0.44
N ARG A 108 0.34 -3.97 -0.15
CA ARG A 108 1.48 -3.75 0.76
C ARG A 108 1.19 -4.19 2.20
N VAL A 109 0.04 -3.83 2.77
CA VAL A 109 -0.36 -4.23 4.14
C VAL A 109 -0.52 -5.74 4.25
N CYS A 110 -1.13 -6.38 3.26
CA CYS A 110 -1.38 -7.82 3.26
C CYS A 110 -0.13 -8.69 3.05
N ASN A 111 0.90 -8.13 2.41
CA ASN A 111 2.18 -8.80 2.19
C ASN A 111 3.27 -8.36 3.18
N GLY A 112 2.92 -7.62 4.23
CA GLY A 112 3.84 -7.26 5.31
C GLY A 112 4.94 -6.29 4.91
N ASP A 113 4.62 -5.28 4.09
CA ASP A 113 5.58 -4.25 3.69
C ASP A 113 6.10 -3.46 4.90
N GLY A 114 7.39 -3.58 5.20
CA GLY A 114 8.05 -2.82 6.26
C GLY A 114 8.19 -1.31 6.00
N LYS A 115 7.89 -0.83 4.79
CA LYS A 115 7.99 0.58 4.37
C LYS A 115 6.68 1.35 4.56
N LEU A 116 5.71 0.81 5.30
CA LEU A 116 4.41 1.43 5.54
C LEU A 116 4.52 2.61 6.52
N ILE A 117 4.16 3.81 6.04
CA ILE A 117 4.03 5.02 6.88
C ILE A 117 2.60 5.14 7.45
N LEU A 118 1.62 4.53 6.77
CA LEU A 118 0.20 4.51 7.13
C LEU A 118 -0.26 3.07 7.36
N SER A 119 -1.27 2.89 8.23
CA SER A 119 -1.84 1.57 8.52
C SER A 119 -0.88 0.57 9.17
N THR A 120 0.14 1.06 9.89
CA THR A 120 1.08 0.25 10.68
C THR A 120 0.36 -0.60 11.74
N GLU A 121 -0.64 -0.05 12.42
CA GLU A 121 -1.47 -0.80 13.37
C GLU A 121 -2.17 -2.00 12.70
N HIS A 122 -2.75 -1.80 11.52
CA HIS A 122 -3.43 -2.87 10.77
C HIS A 122 -2.44 -3.93 10.27
N ALA A 123 -1.27 -3.52 9.79
CA ALA A 123 -0.20 -4.44 9.40
C ALA A 123 0.29 -5.27 10.59
N SER A 124 0.50 -4.63 11.75
CA SER A 124 0.92 -5.33 12.99
C SER A 124 -0.13 -6.31 13.50
N LEU A 125 -1.42 -5.98 13.38
CA LEU A 125 -2.51 -6.89 13.72
C LEU A 125 -2.54 -8.10 12.79
N LEU A 126 -2.32 -7.91 11.49
CA LEU A 126 -2.24 -9.01 10.53
C LEU A 126 -1.04 -9.91 10.78
N GLU A 127 0.11 -9.33 11.13
CA GLU A 127 1.31 -10.07 11.55
C GLU A 127 1.00 -10.93 12.79
N GLN A 128 0.41 -10.35 13.84
CA GLN A 128 -0.02 -11.10 15.03
C GLN A 128 -1.00 -12.23 14.70
N ILE A 129 -1.97 -12.00 13.81
CA ILE A 129 -2.91 -13.04 13.38
C ILE A 129 -2.19 -14.17 12.64
N ASN A 130 -1.26 -13.82 11.74
CA ASN A 130 -0.48 -14.79 10.98
C ASN A 130 0.40 -15.64 11.91
N ASP A 131 1.06 -15.02 12.88
CA ASP A 131 1.89 -15.72 13.86
C ASP A 131 1.07 -16.59 14.81
N PHE A 132 -0.09 -16.10 15.27
CA PHE A 132 -0.96 -16.84 16.18
C PHE A 132 -1.54 -18.11 15.53
N LEU A 133 -1.92 -18.02 14.24
CA LEU A 133 -2.54 -19.10 13.47
C LEU A 133 -1.56 -19.89 12.59
N ASP A 134 -0.28 -19.52 12.56
CA ASP A 134 0.77 -20.07 11.68
C ASP A 134 0.38 -19.99 10.18
N LEU A 135 -0.12 -18.83 9.76
CA LEU A 135 -0.55 -18.59 8.38
C LEU A 135 0.55 -17.90 7.57
N ARG A 136 0.72 -18.34 6.31
CA ARG A 136 1.47 -17.56 5.32
C ARG A 136 0.66 -16.33 4.91
N GLN A 137 1.32 -15.26 4.47
CA GLN A 137 0.71 -13.97 4.13
C GLN A 137 -0.51 -14.11 3.19
N GLY A 138 -0.37 -14.87 2.09
CA GLY A 138 -1.45 -15.12 1.13
C GLY A 138 -2.38 -16.30 1.42
N SER A 139 -2.14 -17.10 2.47
CA SER A 139 -2.95 -18.30 2.75
C SER A 139 -4.13 -18.01 3.66
N PHE A 140 -5.28 -18.56 3.28
CA PHE A 140 -6.53 -18.50 4.03
C PHE A 140 -6.99 -19.89 4.52
N GLU A 141 -6.10 -20.88 4.49
CA GLU A 141 -6.38 -22.21 4.99
C GLU A 141 -5.75 -22.37 6.36
N LEU A 142 -6.57 -22.76 7.34
CA LEU A 142 -6.08 -23.00 8.69
C LEU A 142 -5.22 -24.26 8.70
N PRO A 143 -3.95 -24.19 9.14
CA PRO A 143 -3.13 -25.38 9.32
C PRO A 143 -3.70 -26.25 10.45
N TYR A 144 -3.36 -27.54 10.43
CA TYR A 144 -3.73 -28.46 11.51
C TYR A 144 -3.09 -28.06 12.85
N PHE A 145 -1.88 -27.50 12.79
CA PHE A 145 -1.14 -27.04 13.95
C PHE A 145 -1.21 -25.51 14.05
N GLN A 146 -1.84 -25.01 15.12
CA GLN A 146 -1.96 -23.58 15.40
C GLN A 146 -1.26 -23.30 16.74
N PRO A 147 -0.03 -22.74 16.72
CA PRO A 147 0.79 -22.60 17.93
C PRO A 147 0.15 -21.67 18.96
N GLY A 148 -0.44 -20.55 18.54
CA GLY A 148 -1.12 -19.60 19.43
C GLY A 148 -2.34 -20.22 20.11
N THR A 149 -3.20 -20.89 19.34
CA THR A 149 -4.37 -21.61 19.87
C THR A 149 -3.97 -22.68 20.88
N LEU A 150 -2.95 -23.49 20.56
CA LEU A 150 -2.46 -24.54 21.46
C LEU A 150 -1.90 -23.94 22.75
N LEU A 151 -1.07 -22.90 22.64
CA LEU A 151 -0.49 -22.22 23.79
C LEU A 151 -1.59 -21.60 24.67
N CYS A 152 -2.59 -20.96 24.08
CA CYS A 152 -3.74 -20.40 24.79
C CYS A 152 -4.48 -21.48 25.58
N MET A 153 -4.72 -22.64 24.96
CA MET A 153 -5.35 -23.78 25.62
C MET A 153 -4.47 -24.38 26.74
N LEU A 154 -3.15 -24.41 26.57
CA LEU A 154 -2.23 -24.85 27.62
C LEU A 154 -2.21 -23.88 28.81
N CYS A 155 -2.18 -22.57 28.55
CA CYS A 155 -2.27 -21.53 29.57
C CYS A 155 -3.59 -21.61 30.35
N ILE A 156 -4.72 -21.75 29.65
CA ILE A 156 -6.04 -21.93 30.26
C ILE A 156 -6.09 -23.24 31.06
N PHE A 157 -5.55 -24.34 30.53
CA PHE A 157 -5.50 -25.62 31.26
C PHE A 157 -4.70 -25.50 32.56
N LEU A 158 -3.51 -24.87 32.49
CA LEU A 158 -2.68 -24.60 33.66
C LEU A 158 -3.42 -23.73 34.68
N TRP A 159 -4.12 -22.68 34.21
CA TRP A 159 -4.94 -21.82 35.06
C TRP A 159 -6.07 -22.61 35.76
N CYS A 160 -6.77 -23.47 35.02
CA CYS A 160 -7.79 -24.36 35.58
C CYS A 160 -7.20 -25.32 36.62
N LEU A 161 -5.96 -25.80 36.44
CA LEU A 161 -5.28 -26.62 37.45
C LEU A 161 -4.98 -25.84 38.73
N TYR A 162 -4.50 -24.59 38.63
CA TYR A 162 -4.29 -23.73 39.80
C TYR A 162 -5.59 -23.53 40.58
N ILE A 163 -6.68 -23.22 39.88
CA ILE A 163 -8.00 -23.07 40.52
C ILE A 163 -8.50 -24.39 41.12
N CYS A 164 -8.34 -25.52 40.43
CA CYS A 164 -8.74 -26.81 40.97
C CYS A 164 -7.97 -27.18 42.24
N ASN A 165 -6.66 -26.91 42.27
CA ASN A 165 -5.86 -27.11 43.46
C ASN A 165 -6.35 -26.24 44.62
N GLU A 166 -6.67 -24.98 44.34
CA GLU A 166 -7.20 -24.03 45.32
C GLU A 166 -8.57 -24.46 45.87
N LEU A 167 -9.51 -24.84 44.99
CA LEU A 167 -10.83 -25.33 45.37
C LEU A 167 -10.73 -26.62 46.19
N ARG A 168 -9.90 -27.57 45.77
CA ARG A 168 -9.68 -28.84 46.49
C ARG A 168 -9.13 -28.56 47.89
N SER A 169 -8.11 -27.72 48.01
CA SER A 169 -7.54 -27.34 49.29
C SER A 169 -8.57 -26.67 50.20
N SER A 170 -9.33 -25.71 49.67
CA SER A 170 -10.38 -25.01 50.39
C SER A 170 -11.50 -25.95 50.87
N LEU A 171 -11.94 -26.90 50.03
CA LEU A 171 -12.97 -27.88 50.39
C LEU A 171 -12.49 -28.90 51.43
N LEU A 172 -11.27 -29.43 51.29
CA LEU A 172 -10.69 -30.36 52.27
C LEU A 172 -10.50 -29.70 53.63
N SER A 173 -10.04 -28.44 53.65
CA SER A 173 -9.92 -27.67 54.90
C SER A 173 -11.27 -27.43 55.58
N LEU A 174 -12.33 -27.22 54.80
CA LEU A 174 -13.69 -27.04 55.31
C LEU A 174 -14.25 -28.34 55.87
N GLU A 175 -14.04 -29.45 55.17
CA GLU A 175 -14.44 -30.78 55.61
C GLU A 175 -13.73 -31.19 56.91
N ALA A 176 -12.41 -30.97 56.99
CA ALA A 176 -11.62 -31.26 58.17
C ALA A 176 -12.17 -30.54 59.41
N VAL A 177 -12.45 -29.23 59.31
CA VAL A 177 -13.01 -28.44 60.41
C VAL A 177 -14.46 -28.82 60.72
N ALA A 178 -15.25 -29.24 59.72
CA ALA A 178 -16.63 -29.70 59.91
C ALA A 178 -16.75 -31.02 60.69
N GLN A 179 -15.70 -31.86 60.70
CA GLN A 179 -15.65 -33.10 61.47
C GLN A 179 -15.37 -32.88 62.97
N VAL A 180 -14.90 -31.68 63.36
CA VAL A 180 -14.63 -31.33 64.77
C VAL A 180 -15.96 -31.11 65.52
N PRO A 181 -16.18 -31.74 66.69
CA PRO A 181 -17.42 -31.59 67.44
C PRO A 181 -17.63 -30.16 67.94
N ARG A 182 -18.90 -29.71 67.96
CA ARG A 182 -19.29 -28.33 68.28
C ARG A 182 -19.61 -28.16 69.75
N SER A 183 -19.14 -27.07 70.37
CA SER A 183 -19.39 -26.71 71.78
C SER A 183 -19.67 -25.21 71.93
N ASN A 184 -19.99 -24.73 73.14
CA ASN A 184 -20.15 -23.29 73.42
C ASN A 184 -18.81 -22.57 73.60
N ARG A 185 -17.74 -23.30 73.93
CA ARG A 185 -16.38 -22.77 74.07
C ARG A 185 -15.40 -23.64 73.27
N THR A 186 -14.50 -22.99 72.54
CA THR A 186 -13.42 -23.67 71.82
C THR A 186 -12.38 -24.19 72.82
N GLN A 187 -12.04 -25.46 72.74
CA GLN A 187 -11.01 -26.10 73.57
C GLN A 187 -9.93 -26.70 72.66
N VAL A 188 -8.70 -26.21 72.82
CA VAL A 188 -7.51 -26.67 72.09
C VAL A 188 -6.54 -27.25 73.12
N GLN A 189 -6.10 -28.49 72.92
CA GLN A 189 -5.15 -29.17 73.81
C GLN A 189 -3.97 -29.68 72.99
N ARG A 190 -2.75 -29.18 73.28
CA ARG A 190 -1.50 -29.55 72.58
C ARG A 190 -1.62 -29.48 71.05
N GLY A 191 -2.20 -28.42 70.50
CA GLY A 191 -2.38 -28.24 69.05
C GLY A 191 -3.59 -28.98 68.45
N ASN A 192 -4.29 -29.82 69.20
CA ASN A 192 -5.45 -30.58 68.72
C ASN A 192 -6.79 -29.93 69.15
N PHE A 193 -7.76 -29.84 68.22
CA PHE A 193 -9.07 -29.27 68.47
C PHE A 193 -10.02 -30.32 69.08
N MET A 194 -10.29 -30.21 70.38
CA MET A 194 -11.25 -31.10 71.07
C MET A 194 -12.72 -30.69 70.82
N SER A 195 -12.98 -29.39 70.73
CA SER A 195 -14.27 -28.86 70.27
C SER A 195 -14.15 -27.41 69.80
N ILE A 196 -14.98 -27.00 68.84
CA ILE A 196 -15.00 -25.64 68.29
C ILE A 196 -16.32 -24.92 68.61
N SER A 197 -16.26 -23.63 68.92
CA SER A 197 -17.46 -22.81 69.13
C SER A 197 -18.25 -22.60 67.82
N TRP A 198 -19.58 -22.56 67.90
CA TRP A 198 -20.45 -22.29 66.74
C TRP A 198 -20.14 -20.98 66.02
N SER A 199 -19.80 -19.91 66.74
CA SER A 199 -19.46 -18.62 66.13
C SER A 199 -18.17 -18.69 65.30
N ARG A 200 -17.10 -19.29 65.84
CA ARG A 200 -15.85 -19.49 65.09
C ARG A 200 -16.04 -20.38 63.87
N PHE A 201 -16.81 -21.46 63.99
CA PHE A 201 -17.12 -22.32 62.85
C PHE A 201 -17.86 -21.54 61.76
N LEU A 202 -18.87 -20.74 62.12
CA LEU A 202 -19.62 -19.92 61.16
C LEU A 202 -18.72 -18.90 60.46
N VAL A 203 -17.87 -18.17 61.20
CA VAL A 203 -16.95 -17.20 60.60
C VAL A 203 -15.94 -17.91 59.68
N TYR A 204 -15.36 -19.02 60.11
CA TYR A 204 -14.45 -19.82 59.27
C TYR A 204 -15.14 -20.31 57.99
N PHE A 205 -16.37 -20.84 58.11
CA PHE A 205 -17.18 -21.26 56.97
C PHE A 205 -17.42 -20.11 56.00
N LEU A 206 -17.82 -18.93 56.48
CA LEU A 206 -18.04 -17.74 55.64
C LEU A 206 -16.77 -17.28 54.93
N LEU A 207 -15.62 -17.27 55.61
CA LEU A 207 -14.33 -16.93 55.01
C LEU A 207 -13.91 -17.94 53.93
N ARG A 208 -14.19 -19.23 54.14
CA ARG A 208 -13.92 -20.27 53.12
C ARG A 208 -14.87 -20.17 51.94
N CYS A 209 -16.16 -19.89 52.16
CA CYS A 209 -17.10 -19.59 51.08
C CYS A 209 -16.65 -18.38 50.29
N TYR A 210 -16.20 -17.31 50.94
CA TYR A 210 -15.64 -16.13 50.29
C TYR A 210 -14.45 -16.48 49.38
N ARG A 211 -13.48 -17.28 49.88
CA ARG A 211 -12.32 -17.71 49.08
C ARG A 211 -12.74 -18.53 47.85
N ILE A 212 -13.70 -19.44 48.00
CA ILE A 212 -14.27 -20.20 46.88
C ILE A 212 -14.95 -19.27 45.86
N CYS A 213 -15.74 -18.29 46.32
CA CYS A 213 -16.39 -17.32 45.44
C CYS A 213 -15.39 -16.49 44.64
N ILE A 214 -14.32 -16.00 45.28
CA ILE A 214 -13.25 -15.27 44.59
C ILE A 214 -12.52 -16.18 43.60
N ALA A 215 -12.18 -17.42 43.98
CA ALA A 215 -11.53 -18.36 43.07
C ALA A 215 -12.37 -18.65 41.82
N LEU A 216 -13.70 -18.81 41.97
CA LEU A 216 -14.61 -19.00 40.83
C LEU A 216 -14.77 -17.72 39.98
N GLY A 217 -14.80 -16.54 40.60
CA GLY A 217 -14.80 -15.27 39.89
C GLY A 217 -13.53 -15.07 39.07
N LEU A 218 -12.37 -15.35 39.66
CA LEU A 218 -11.07 -15.30 39.00
C LEU A 218 -10.91 -16.38 37.92
N LEU A 219 -11.52 -17.56 38.09
CA LEU A 219 -11.56 -18.58 37.04
C LEU A 219 -12.25 -18.02 35.78
N TYR A 220 -13.45 -17.46 35.95
CA TYR A 220 -14.21 -16.88 34.84
C TYR A 220 -13.48 -15.69 34.20
N ALA A 221 -13.02 -14.74 35.02
CA ALA A 221 -12.29 -13.56 34.56
C ALA A 221 -10.97 -13.93 33.85
N GLY A 222 -10.21 -14.87 34.42
CA GLY A 222 -8.94 -15.33 33.86
C GLY A 222 -9.09 -16.09 32.54
N VAL A 223 -10.15 -16.90 32.39
CA VAL A 223 -10.47 -17.53 31.10
C VAL A 223 -10.78 -16.49 30.04
N LEU A 224 -11.60 -15.48 30.36
CA LEU A 224 -11.93 -14.41 29.41
C LEU A 224 -10.69 -13.58 29.05
N TRP A 225 -9.86 -13.23 30.04
CA TRP A 225 -8.66 -12.42 29.81
C TRP A 225 -7.62 -13.16 28.96
N LEU A 226 -7.33 -14.43 29.27
CA LEU A 226 -6.42 -15.24 28.46
C LEU A 226 -6.97 -15.45 27.04
N GLY A 227 -8.27 -15.73 26.92
CA GLY A 227 -8.92 -15.93 25.63
C GLY A 227 -9.17 -14.66 24.81
N ALA A 228 -8.91 -13.47 25.36
CA ALA A 228 -8.93 -12.20 24.63
C ALA A 228 -7.52 -11.75 24.18
N THR A 229 -6.47 -12.43 24.66
CA THR A 229 -5.08 -12.05 24.37
C THR A 229 -4.66 -12.57 22.98
N THR A 230 -4.31 -11.66 22.06
CA THR A 230 -3.91 -12.00 20.68
C THR A 230 -2.40 -12.22 20.52
N SER A 231 -1.60 -11.65 21.41
CA SER A 231 -0.13 -11.76 21.40
C SER A 231 0.34 -12.99 22.18
N ILE A 232 1.20 -13.79 21.55
CA ILE A 232 1.78 -15.01 22.15
C ILE A 232 2.62 -14.68 23.39
N THR A 233 3.38 -13.58 23.38
CA THR A 233 4.23 -13.17 24.51
C THR A 233 3.38 -12.77 25.71
N ASP A 234 2.31 -12.04 25.45
CA ASP A 234 1.45 -11.48 26.49
C ASP A 234 0.61 -12.58 27.14
N LEU A 235 0.25 -13.62 26.37
CA LEU A 235 -0.50 -14.76 26.86
C LEU A 235 0.21 -15.49 28.01
N ILE A 236 1.53 -15.73 27.88
CA ILE A 236 2.33 -16.37 28.94
C ILE A 236 2.43 -15.46 30.16
N LEU A 237 2.66 -14.17 29.93
CA LEU A 237 2.81 -13.17 30.99
C LEU A 237 1.50 -13.03 31.79
N ASN A 238 0.35 -12.99 31.11
CA ASN A 238 -0.98 -12.91 31.69
C ASN A 238 -1.31 -14.18 32.50
N ALA A 239 -0.94 -15.37 32.01
CA ALA A 239 -1.15 -16.62 32.73
C ALA A 239 -0.38 -16.68 34.06
N VAL A 240 0.86 -16.21 34.07
CA VAL A 240 1.66 -16.13 35.32
C VAL A 240 1.10 -15.08 36.27
N ALA A 241 0.71 -13.90 35.77
CA ALA A 241 0.11 -12.84 36.58
C ALA A 241 -1.15 -13.30 37.33
N LEU A 242 -2.02 -14.07 36.66
CA LEU A 242 -3.21 -14.65 37.28
C LEU A 242 -2.89 -15.56 38.48
N SER A 243 -1.83 -16.38 38.38
CA SER A 243 -1.40 -17.24 39.50
C SER A 243 -0.89 -16.42 40.70
N ALA A 244 -0.20 -15.31 40.45
CA ALA A 244 0.23 -14.39 41.51
C ALA A 244 -0.97 -13.73 42.22
N VAL A 245 -2.02 -13.34 41.48
CA VAL A 245 -3.25 -12.75 42.05
C VAL A 245 -3.98 -13.74 42.96
N LEU A 246 -4.01 -15.02 42.59
CA LEU A 246 -4.65 -16.06 43.39
C LEU A 246 -3.97 -16.24 44.77
N GLN A 247 -2.64 -16.11 44.83
CA GLN A 247 -1.81 -16.34 46.03
C GLN A 247 -1.60 -15.08 46.90
N VAL A 248 -2.31 -13.99 46.63
CA VAL A 248 -2.13 -12.71 47.35
C VAL A 248 -2.24 -12.87 48.87
N ASP A 249 -3.20 -13.64 49.38
CA ASP A 249 -3.38 -13.79 50.83
C ASP A 249 -2.28 -14.62 51.50
N GLU A 250 -1.70 -15.58 50.79
CA GLU A 250 -0.51 -16.34 51.22
C GLU A 250 0.73 -15.44 51.26
N ILE A 251 0.91 -14.58 50.25
CA ILE A 251 2.00 -13.59 50.22
C ILE A 251 1.85 -12.59 51.38
N PHE A 252 0.64 -12.08 51.63
CA PHE A 252 0.36 -11.18 52.76
C PHE A 252 0.67 -11.85 54.11
N TYR A 253 0.27 -13.11 54.26
CA TYR A 253 0.55 -13.88 55.45
C TYR A 253 2.06 -14.05 55.69
N ALA A 254 2.79 -14.49 54.66
CA ALA A 254 4.22 -14.75 54.75
C ALA A 254 5.03 -13.47 55.07
N ALA A 255 4.66 -12.36 54.43
CA ALA A 255 5.39 -11.10 54.53
C ALA A 255 5.06 -10.27 55.78
N LEU A 256 3.79 -10.19 56.18
CA LEU A 256 3.32 -9.17 57.13
C LEU A 256 2.75 -9.73 58.44
N MET A 257 2.44 -11.03 58.51
CA MET A 257 1.80 -11.60 59.70
C MET A 257 2.77 -11.61 60.91
N PRO A 258 2.34 -11.17 62.11
CA PRO A 258 3.19 -11.22 63.31
C PRO A 258 3.69 -12.64 63.61
N LYS A 259 4.99 -12.77 63.92
CA LYS A 259 5.66 -14.06 64.12
C LYS A 259 4.99 -14.95 65.17
N GLN A 260 4.48 -14.36 66.25
CA GLN A 260 3.78 -15.12 67.30
C GLN A 260 2.49 -15.79 66.79
N VAL A 261 1.75 -15.10 65.90
CA VAL A 261 0.55 -15.67 65.30
C VAL A 261 0.93 -16.72 64.24
N GLN A 262 2.02 -16.50 63.49
CA GLN A 262 2.56 -17.51 62.57
C GLN A 262 2.93 -18.81 63.31
N THR A 263 3.69 -18.72 64.41
CA THR A 263 4.04 -19.89 65.24
C THR A 263 2.80 -20.58 65.79
N SER A 264 1.80 -19.83 66.22
CA SER A 264 0.57 -20.43 66.77
C SER A 264 -0.28 -21.15 65.72
N ILE A 265 -0.19 -20.77 64.44
CA ILE A 265 -0.83 -21.49 63.33
C ILE A 265 -0.02 -22.75 62.97
N LEU A 266 1.32 -22.67 63.00
CA LEU A 266 2.22 -23.80 62.77
C LEU A 266 2.11 -24.88 63.85
N ASP A 267 1.83 -24.48 65.09
CA ASP A 267 1.65 -25.40 66.23
C ASP A 267 0.32 -26.17 66.18
N LEU A 268 -0.57 -25.92 65.21
CA LEU A 268 -1.80 -26.69 65.04
C LEU A 268 -1.52 -28.07 64.44
N GLU A 269 -2.00 -29.12 65.10
CA GLU A 269 -1.91 -30.48 64.57
C GLU A 269 -2.84 -30.66 63.37
N ALA A 270 -2.36 -31.40 62.36
CA ALA A 270 -3.16 -31.75 61.19
C ALA A 270 -4.37 -32.61 61.57
N ILE A 271 -5.55 -32.28 61.03
CA ILE A 271 -6.78 -33.04 61.25
C ILE A 271 -6.79 -34.25 60.30
N LYS A 272 -7.02 -35.44 60.84
CA LYS A 272 -7.06 -36.68 60.06
C LYS A 272 -8.43 -36.87 59.41
N VAL A 273 -8.50 -36.83 58.09
CA VAL A 273 -9.73 -37.10 57.32
C VAL A 273 -9.77 -38.59 56.96
N ARG A 274 -10.95 -39.22 57.10
CA ARG A 274 -11.15 -40.62 56.71
C ARG A 274 -11.39 -40.72 55.21
N TYR A 275 -10.46 -41.34 54.49
CA TYR A 275 -10.63 -41.67 53.07
C TYR A 275 -11.11 -43.12 52.90
N THR A 276 -12.08 -43.32 52.00
CA THR A 276 -12.53 -44.65 51.56
C THR A 276 -12.20 -44.86 50.09
N HIS A 277 -11.91 -46.09 49.69
CA HIS A 277 -11.49 -46.40 48.32
C HIS A 277 -12.54 -46.00 47.25
N ARG A 278 -13.83 -46.25 47.52
CA ARG A 278 -14.93 -45.85 46.61
C ARG A 278 -15.06 -44.33 46.46
N ARG A 279 -14.84 -43.59 47.55
CA ARG A 279 -14.86 -42.12 47.53
C ARG A 279 -13.71 -41.57 46.69
N SER A 280 -12.51 -42.12 46.84
CA SER A 280 -11.34 -41.73 46.04
C SER A 280 -11.54 -41.94 44.53
N GLN A 281 -12.13 -43.08 44.14
CA GLN A 281 -12.45 -43.34 42.72
C GLN A 281 -13.51 -42.38 42.17
N LEU A 282 -14.57 -42.11 42.92
CA LEU A 282 -15.61 -41.16 42.51
C LEU A 282 -15.05 -39.74 42.44
N GLU A 283 -14.23 -39.32 43.41
CA GLU A 283 -13.57 -38.02 43.43
C GLU A 283 -12.65 -37.86 42.21
N SER A 284 -11.87 -38.89 41.87
CA SER A 284 -10.99 -38.88 40.68
C SER A 284 -11.78 -38.77 39.38
N LEU A 285 -12.90 -39.49 39.25
CA LEU A 285 -13.77 -39.42 38.07
C LEU A 285 -14.44 -38.05 37.95
N LEU A 286 -14.94 -37.50 39.05
CA LEU A 286 -15.55 -36.17 39.10
C LEU A 286 -14.54 -35.08 38.78
N LEU A 287 -13.32 -35.16 39.31
CA LEU A 287 -12.23 -34.24 39.00
C LEU A 287 -11.83 -34.31 37.52
N PHE A 288 -11.76 -35.51 36.95
CA PHE A 288 -11.49 -35.66 35.51
C PHE A 288 -12.59 -35.05 34.66
N ALA A 289 -13.87 -35.34 34.97
CA ALA A 289 -15.01 -34.76 34.26
C ALA A 289 -15.08 -33.23 34.41
N PHE A 290 -14.78 -32.72 35.60
CA PHE A 290 -14.71 -31.29 35.87
C PHE A 290 -13.58 -30.62 35.09
N MET A 291 -12.37 -31.18 35.08
CA MET A 291 -11.25 -30.68 34.29
C MET A 291 -11.53 -30.71 32.79
N ALA A 292 -12.15 -31.79 32.28
CA ALA A 292 -12.56 -31.87 30.88
C ALA A 292 -13.61 -30.81 30.52
N GLY A 293 -14.57 -30.56 31.42
CA GLY A 293 -15.55 -29.48 31.26
C GLY A 293 -14.90 -28.09 31.28
N LEU A 294 -13.99 -27.85 32.22
CA LEU A 294 -13.27 -26.59 32.39
C LEU A 294 -12.27 -26.29 31.25
N THR A 295 -11.86 -27.27 30.46
CA THR A 295 -11.07 -27.03 29.25
C THR A 295 -11.94 -26.93 28.00
N LEU A 296 -12.96 -27.78 27.89
CA LEU A 296 -13.86 -27.78 26.73
C LEU A 296 -14.70 -26.51 26.63
N TRP A 297 -15.19 -25.99 27.76
CA TRP A 297 -16.01 -24.77 27.76
C TRP A 297 -15.23 -23.55 27.23
N PRO A 298 -14.03 -23.19 27.74
CA PRO A 298 -13.24 -22.10 27.17
C PRO A 298 -12.93 -22.26 25.69
N TYR A 299 -12.64 -23.49 25.24
CA TYR A 299 -12.40 -23.77 23.83
C TYR A 299 -13.61 -23.42 22.97
N LEU A 300 -14.80 -23.90 23.34
CA LEU A 300 -16.01 -23.70 22.54
C LEU A 300 -16.56 -22.27 22.61
N SER A 301 -16.38 -21.58 23.75
CA SER A 301 -17.00 -20.28 24.00
C SER A 301 -16.10 -19.07 23.74
N VAL A 302 -14.77 -19.24 23.80
CA VAL A 302 -13.83 -18.12 23.70
C VAL A 302 -12.78 -18.37 22.61
N VAL A 303 -11.99 -19.45 22.73
CA VAL A 303 -10.80 -19.66 21.87
C VAL A 303 -11.19 -20.02 20.42
N GLY A 304 -12.19 -20.89 20.23
CA GLY A 304 -12.71 -21.26 18.91
C GLY A 304 -13.26 -20.04 18.16
N PRO A 305 -14.21 -19.29 18.75
CA PRO A 305 -14.69 -18.04 18.18
C PRO A 305 -13.59 -16.99 17.92
N LEU A 306 -12.58 -16.88 18.80
CA LEU A 306 -11.43 -16.00 18.56
C LEU A 306 -10.69 -16.39 17.27
N THR A 307 -10.40 -17.68 17.08
CA THR A 307 -9.72 -18.21 15.89
C THR A 307 -10.51 -17.90 14.62
N GLU A 308 -11.83 -18.15 14.65
CA GLU A 308 -12.71 -17.83 13.52
C GLU A 308 -12.76 -16.32 13.23
N ASN A 309 -12.82 -15.49 14.27
CA ASN A 309 -12.84 -14.03 14.11
C ASN A 309 -11.51 -13.49 13.58
N MET A 310 -10.36 -13.99 14.05
CA MET A 310 -9.03 -13.66 13.51
C MET A 310 -8.95 -13.97 12.01
N MET A 311 -9.48 -15.13 11.62
CA MET A 311 -9.56 -15.54 10.23
C MET A 311 -10.46 -14.63 9.39
N GLN A 312 -11.63 -14.23 9.94
CA GLN A 312 -12.53 -13.29 9.28
C GLN A 312 -11.93 -11.88 9.18
N VAL A 313 -11.18 -11.42 10.17
CA VAL A 313 -10.46 -10.15 10.13
C VAL A 313 -9.41 -10.18 9.02
N LYS A 314 -8.59 -11.24 8.94
CA LYS A 314 -7.63 -11.42 7.85
C LYS A 314 -8.32 -11.43 6.49
N TRP A 315 -9.44 -12.13 6.36
CA TRP A 315 -10.24 -12.13 5.13
C TRP A 315 -10.81 -10.75 4.79
N ALA A 316 -11.29 -9.99 5.78
CA ALA A 316 -11.80 -8.63 5.56
C ALA A 316 -10.70 -7.65 5.10
N TYR A 317 -9.48 -7.82 5.61
CA TYR A 317 -8.32 -7.03 5.19
C TYR A 317 -7.74 -7.45 3.84
N CYS A 318 -7.64 -8.76 3.57
CA CYS A 318 -6.79 -9.30 2.50
C CYS A 318 -7.50 -10.23 1.52
N GLY A 319 -8.76 -10.58 1.76
CA GLY A 319 -9.53 -11.42 0.85
C GLY A 319 -9.77 -10.75 -0.51
N GLY A 320 -9.93 -11.57 -1.54
CA GLY A 320 -10.27 -11.11 -2.89
C GLY A 320 -9.15 -10.37 -3.61
N ARG A 321 -9.52 -9.43 -4.51
CA ARG A 321 -8.57 -8.67 -5.35
C ARG A 321 -7.91 -7.57 -4.54
N GLN A 322 -6.60 -7.49 -4.53
CA GLN A 322 -5.85 -6.47 -3.78
C GLN A 322 -5.25 -5.39 -4.70
N ASP A 323 -4.93 -5.74 -5.93
CA ASP A 323 -4.11 -4.92 -6.83
C ASP A 323 -4.96 -3.95 -7.67
N PHE A 324 -5.65 -3.04 -6.99
CA PHE A 324 -6.32 -1.91 -7.63
C PHE A 324 -6.43 -0.72 -6.67
N VAL A 325 -6.64 0.46 -7.24
CA VAL A 325 -7.00 1.68 -6.52
C VAL A 325 -8.17 2.38 -7.20
N VAL A 326 -8.85 3.25 -6.47
CA VAL A 326 -10.00 4.02 -6.93
C VAL A 326 -9.84 5.49 -6.57
N ALA A 327 -10.37 6.36 -7.43
CA ALA A 327 -10.50 7.78 -7.17
C ALA A 327 -11.90 8.24 -7.61
N SER A 328 -12.46 9.22 -6.90
CA SER A 328 -13.73 9.84 -7.31
C SER A 328 -13.46 11.03 -8.23
N ASN A 329 -14.04 10.99 -9.43
CA ASN A 329 -14.14 12.18 -10.27
C ASN A 329 -15.36 12.98 -9.82
N THR A 330 -15.13 14.01 -8.99
CA THR A 330 -16.18 14.84 -8.41
C THR A 330 -17.01 15.62 -9.43
N ASN A 331 -16.44 15.93 -10.60
CA ASN A 331 -17.13 16.69 -11.65
C ASN A 331 -18.14 15.83 -12.41
N GLN A 332 -17.84 14.54 -12.59
CA GLN A 332 -18.71 13.58 -13.28
C GLN A 332 -19.53 12.72 -12.30
N ASN A 333 -19.20 12.78 -11.01
CA ASN A 333 -19.75 11.94 -9.96
C ASN A 333 -19.61 10.43 -10.26
N ILE A 334 -18.46 10.05 -10.81
CA ILE A 334 -18.11 8.65 -11.09
C ILE A 334 -16.87 8.24 -10.29
N THR A 335 -16.78 6.95 -9.95
CA THR A 335 -15.56 6.35 -9.40
C THR A 335 -14.76 5.73 -10.54
N VAL A 336 -13.51 6.17 -10.69
CA VAL A 336 -12.56 5.63 -11.66
C VAL A 336 -11.63 4.67 -10.93
N GLY A 337 -11.45 3.48 -11.47
CA GLY A 337 -10.52 2.48 -10.94
C GLY A 337 -9.27 2.36 -11.82
N LEU A 338 -8.12 2.13 -11.20
CA LEU A 338 -6.86 1.77 -11.84
C LEU A 338 -6.41 0.42 -11.30
N GLN A 339 -6.07 -0.52 -12.18
CA GLN A 339 -5.41 -1.76 -11.78
C GLN A 339 -3.95 -1.46 -11.44
N THR A 340 -3.54 -1.78 -10.22
CA THR A 340 -2.16 -1.55 -9.75
C THR A 340 -1.27 -2.72 -10.09
N ARG A 341 0.04 -2.53 -9.98
CA ARG A 341 0.98 -3.65 -10.04
C ARG A 341 0.80 -4.53 -8.80
N PRO A 342 0.97 -5.86 -8.92
CA PRO A 342 1.04 -6.74 -7.76
C PRO A 342 2.21 -6.32 -6.86
N PHE A 343 2.05 -6.44 -5.56
CA PHE A 343 3.18 -6.28 -4.65
C PHE A 343 4.13 -7.47 -4.82
N GLU A 344 5.34 -7.23 -5.31
CA GLU A 344 6.42 -8.21 -5.35
C GLU A 344 7.49 -7.76 -4.36
N SER A 345 7.84 -8.64 -3.41
CA SER A 345 8.89 -8.36 -2.42
C SER A 345 10.30 -8.36 -3.02
N HIS A 346 10.44 -8.62 -4.33
CA HIS A 346 11.70 -8.79 -5.03
C HIS A 346 11.95 -7.66 -6.04
N GLU A 347 13.19 -7.20 -6.03
CA GLU A 347 13.67 -5.86 -6.28
C GLU A 347 14.10 -5.65 -7.74
N ASP A 348 13.36 -6.19 -8.73
CA ASP A 348 13.93 -6.33 -10.09
C ASP A 348 13.56 -5.21 -11.07
N SER A 349 12.72 -4.22 -10.70
CA SER A 349 12.56 -3.02 -11.54
C SER A 349 12.16 -1.78 -10.75
N ALA A 350 13.17 -1.03 -10.27
CA ALA A 350 12.96 0.31 -9.73
C ALA A 350 12.25 1.20 -10.75
N THR A 351 11.20 1.90 -10.35
CA THR A 351 10.56 2.90 -11.22
C THR A 351 11.53 4.05 -11.50
N SER A 352 11.31 4.82 -12.57
CA SER A 352 12.20 5.95 -12.91
C SER A 352 12.36 6.95 -11.74
N ALA A 353 11.31 7.11 -10.93
CA ALA A 353 11.36 7.93 -9.73
C ALA A 353 12.21 7.29 -8.61
N GLN A 354 12.10 5.97 -8.39
CA GLN A 354 12.93 5.26 -7.42
C GLN A 354 14.39 5.28 -7.82
N PHE A 355 14.71 5.02 -9.08
CA PHE A 355 16.07 5.11 -9.61
C PHE A 355 16.64 6.53 -9.42
N ALA A 356 15.84 7.56 -9.70
CA ALA A 356 16.26 8.95 -9.50
C ALA A 356 16.55 9.26 -8.02
N VAL A 357 15.71 8.77 -7.10
CA VAL A 357 15.91 8.91 -5.65
C VAL A 357 17.14 8.14 -5.18
N GLU A 358 17.28 6.87 -5.58
CA GLU A 358 18.40 6.01 -5.22
C GLU A 358 19.73 6.64 -5.67
N HIS A 359 19.79 7.09 -6.92
CA HIS A 359 20.96 7.78 -7.46
C HIS A 359 21.25 9.06 -6.68
N TRP A 360 20.24 9.86 -6.30
CA TRP A 360 20.45 11.11 -5.57
C TRP A 360 20.90 10.90 -4.12
N VAL A 361 20.32 9.92 -3.41
CA VAL A 361 20.65 9.61 -2.01
C VAL A 361 22.12 9.22 -1.86
N GLN A 362 22.70 8.57 -2.87
CA GLN A 362 24.10 8.13 -2.85
C GLN A 362 25.11 9.23 -3.27
N GLN A 363 24.65 10.40 -3.71
CA GLN A 363 25.53 11.47 -4.20
C GLN A 363 26.09 12.33 -3.06
N PRO A 364 27.35 12.79 -3.14
CA PRO A 364 27.93 13.70 -2.17
C PRO A 364 27.24 15.08 -2.20
N GLU A 365 27.27 15.78 -1.06
CA GLU A 365 26.74 17.14 -0.95
C GLU A 365 27.43 18.08 -1.96
N GLY A 366 26.62 18.81 -2.74
CA GLY A 366 27.09 19.71 -3.78
C GLY A 366 27.17 19.10 -5.19
N SER A 367 26.84 17.82 -5.36
CA SER A 367 26.65 17.22 -6.69
C SER A 367 25.43 17.77 -7.42
N ASP A 368 25.53 17.85 -8.74
CA ASP A 368 24.42 18.13 -9.64
C ASP A 368 23.51 16.92 -9.81
N SER A 369 22.20 17.14 -9.82
CA SER A 369 21.22 16.08 -10.06
C SER A 369 21.14 15.72 -11.54
N LYS A 370 21.32 14.43 -11.85
CA LYS A 370 21.15 13.90 -13.21
C LYS A 370 19.70 13.61 -13.57
N TYR A 371 18.90 13.11 -12.63
CA TYR A 371 17.57 12.57 -12.91
C TYR A 371 16.42 13.35 -12.24
N ILE A 372 16.72 14.19 -11.25
CA ILE A 372 15.70 14.96 -10.50
C ILE A 372 15.81 16.43 -10.88
N ALA A 373 14.71 17.00 -11.38
CA ALA A 373 14.56 18.43 -11.57
C ALA A 373 14.14 19.10 -10.24
N PHE A 374 15.09 19.65 -9.50
CA PHE A 374 14.80 20.39 -8.28
C PHE A 374 14.23 21.78 -8.59
N THR A 375 13.18 22.17 -7.86
CA THR A 375 12.58 23.50 -7.93
C THR A 375 12.94 24.30 -6.67
N ARG A 376 12.75 25.62 -6.73
CA ARG A 376 13.17 26.53 -5.66
C ARG A 376 12.21 26.57 -4.48
N ASP A 377 10.93 26.32 -4.72
CA ASP A 377 9.86 26.42 -3.74
C ASP A 377 8.65 25.54 -4.14
N ASN A 378 7.70 25.40 -3.22
CA ASN A 378 6.52 24.56 -3.41
C ASN A 378 5.62 25.04 -4.55
N ALA A 379 5.51 26.35 -4.79
CA ALA A 379 4.65 26.87 -5.86
C ALA A 379 5.22 26.49 -7.25
N HIS A 380 6.54 26.58 -7.41
CA HIS A 380 7.21 26.11 -8.61
C HIS A 380 7.16 24.59 -8.73
N PHE A 381 7.24 23.84 -7.62
CA PHE A 381 7.08 22.39 -7.62
C PHE A 381 5.68 21.97 -8.12
N ASP A 382 4.62 22.53 -7.55
CA ASP A 382 3.23 22.26 -7.94
C ASP A 382 2.99 22.66 -9.40
N SER A 383 3.52 23.81 -9.81
CA SER A 383 3.46 24.26 -11.20
C SER A 383 4.21 23.32 -12.15
N PHE A 384 5.33 22.74 -11.73
CA PHE A 384 6.12 21.81 -12.54
C PHE A 384 5.42 20.46 -12.67
N LEU A 385 4.75 19.99 -11.60
CA LEU A 385 3.93 18.77 -11.61
C LEU A 385 2.70 18.89 -12.52
N ALA A 386 2.09 20.07 -12.58
CA ALA A 386 0.92 20.32 -13.43
C ALA A 386 1.27 20.66 -14.89
N ASP A 387 2.56 20.85 -15.22
CA ASP A 387 3.01 21.31 -16.53
C ASP A 387 2.86 20.20 -17.59
N THR A 388 2.12 20.48 -18.67
CA THR A 388 1.96 19.52 -19.77
C THR A 388 3.17 19.58 -20.70
N MET A 389 3.44 18.48 -21.41
CA MET A 389 4.50 18.46 -22.42
C MET A 389 4.27 19.53 -23.50
N GLU A 390 3.02 19.72 -23.94
CA GLU A 390 2.66 20.74 -24.92
C GLU A 390 3.04 22.15 -24.45
N ALA A 391 2.65 22.50 -23.22
CA ALA A 391 2.91 23.82 -22.66
C ALA A 391 4.42 24.04 -22.46
N ARG A 392 5.14 23.00 -22.01
CA ARG A 392 6.59 23.05 -21.84
C ARG A 392 7.33 23.20 -23.16
N ALA A 393 7.09 22.31 -24.12
CA ALA A 393 7.68 22.36 -25.45
C ALA A 393 7.31 23.65 -26.18
N GLY A 394 6.09 24.17 -25.97
CA GLY A 394 5.61 25.44 -26.51
C GLY A 394 6.33 26.68 -25.98
N ARG A 395 6.90 26.62 -24.77
CA ARG A 395 7.74 27.70 -24.22
C ARG A 395 9.21 27.54 -24.55
N GLU A 396 9.60 26.41 -25.13
CA GLU A 396 10.98 26.08 -25.41
C GLU A 396 11.48 26.78 -26.68
N GLY A 397 12.44 27.70 -26.51
CA GLY A 397 13.00 28.48 -27.60
C GLY A 397 14.21 27.82 -28.27
N PHE A 398 14.84 26.83 -27.62
CA PHE A 398 16.06 26.20 -28.15
C PHE A 398 15.73 25.02 -29.06
N CYS A 399 16.52 24.89 -30.12
CA CYS A 399 16.51 23.73 -31.00
C CYS A 399 17.90 23.11 -31.03
N ILE A 400 18.22 22.32 -30.01
CA ILE A 400 19.54 21.73 -29.80
C ILE A 400 19.34 20.31 -29.32
N ASP A 401 20.14 19.38 -29.85
CA ASP A 401 20.24 18.04 -29.29
C ASP A 401 21.14 18.09 -28.06
N TRP A 402 20.59 17.75 -26.89
CA TRP A 402 21.30 17.96 -25.63
C TRP A 402 22.45 16.97 -25.39
N ASP A 403 22.59 15.94 -26.22
CA ASP A 403 23.78 15.08 -26.21
C ASP A 403 25.05 15.82 -26.60
N THR A 404 24.98 16.89 -27.41
CA THR A 404 26.18 17.69 -27.75
C THR A 404 26.81 18.34 -26.50
N VAL A 405 25.98 18.60 -25.48
CA VAL A 405 26.38 19.19 -24.19
C VAL A 405 26.71 18.11 -23.14
N PHE A 406 25.91 17.05 -23.04
CA PHE A 406 26.06 16.06 -21.96
C PHE A 406 26.97 14.87 -22.30
N VAL A 407 27.10 14.55 -23.59
CA VAL A 407 28.00 13.49 -24.11
C VAL A 407 29.15 14.12 -24.89
N GLY A 408 28.89 15.23 -25.58
CA GLY A 408 29.90 16.01 -26.30
C GLY A 408 30.69 16.97 -25.41
N ASN A 409 31.46 17.84 -26.07
CA ASN A 409 32.33 18.82 -25.41
C ASN A 409 31.74 20.24 -25.38
N GLU A 410 30.46 20.40 -25.73
CA GLU A 410 29.82 21.71 -25.74
C GLU A 410 29.36 22.12 -24.33
N THR A 411 29.14 23.42 -24.12
CA THR A 411 28.60 23.96 -22.86
C THR A 411 27.44 24.89 -23.17
N HIS A 412 26.45 24.94 -22.27
CA HIS A 412 25.28 25.78 -22.44
C HIS A 412 24.81 26.36 -21.11
N ASP A 413 24.45 27.65 -21.09
CA ASP A 413 24.07 28.39 -19.87
C ASP A 413 22.88 27.79 -19.10
N ARG A 414 22.10 26.90 -19.75
CA ARG A 414 20.95 26.23 -19.17
C ARG A 414 21.11 24.72 -18.97
N GLN A 415 22.31 24.18 -19.15
CA GLN A 415 22.55 22.73 -19.09
C GLN A 415 21.96 22.07 -17.83
N ASP A 416 22.03 22.72 -16.66
CA ASP A 416 21.50 22.16 -15.41
C ASP A 416 19.98 21.95 -15.44
N MET A 417 19.26 22.81 -16.16
CA MET A 417 17.81 22.69 -16.32
C MET A 417 17.43 21.51 -17.22
N TYR A 418 18.23 21.20 -18.24
CA TYR A 418 17.93 20.14 -19.22
C TYR A 418 18.50 18.78 -18.85
N ARG A 419 19.46 18.75 -17.92
CA ARG A 419 20.12 17.52 -17.44
C ARG A 419 19.10 16.44 -17.01
N PRO A 420 18.06 16.75 -16.19
CA PRO A 420 17.02 15.78 -15.84
C PRO A 420 16.24 15.22 -17.02
N PHE A 421 15.97 16.03 -18.05
CA PHE A 421 15.19 15.59 -19.22
C PHE A 421 15.99 14.62 -20.09
N PHE A 422 17.26 14.92 -20.31
CA PHE A 422 18.14 14.08 -21.12
C PHE A 422 18.37 12.71 -20.45
N TYR A 423 18.85 12.68 -19.20
CA TYR A 423 19.15 11.42 -18.54
C TYR A 423 17.88 10.62 -18.19
N SER A 424 16.74 11.27 -17.89
CA SER A 424 15.46 10.56 -17.72
C SER A 424 14.96 9.94 -19.03
N THR A 425 15.26 10.56 -20.17
CA THR A 425 15.00 9.95 -21.50
C THR A 425 15.80 8.67 -21.66
N SER A 426 17.12 8.72 -21.41
CA SER A 426 18.01 7.56 -21.47
C SER A 426 17.49 6.42 -20.58
N LEU A 427 17.17 6.74 -19.33
CA LEU A 427 16.61 5.79 -18.36
C LEU A 427 15.29 5.16 -18.85
N THR A 428 14.34 5.97 -19.30
CA THR A 428 13.01 5.50 -19.73
C THR A 428 13.08 4.61 -20.99
N LEU A 429 14.08 4.83 -21.85
CA LEU A 429 14.31 4.06 -23.06
C LEU A 429 15.20 2.83 -22.85
N GLY A 430 15.63 2.55 -21.61
CA GLY A 430 16.44 1.37 -21.27
C GLY A 430 17.95 1.55 -21.44
N PHE A 431 18.43 2.78 -21.56
CA PHE A 431 19.85 3.14 -21.70
C PHE A 431 20.46 3.58 -20.37
N GLN A 432 20.08 2.92 -19.27
CA GLN A 432 20.53 3.27 -17.92
C GLN A 432 21.99 2.87 -17.65
N ASP A 433 22.47 1.79 -18.28
CA ASP A 433 23.83 1.27 -18.14
C ASP A 433 24.81 1.84 -19.17
N THR A 434 24.33 2.74 -20.04
CA THR A 434 25.09 3.37 -21.12
C THR A 434 25.21 4.86 -20.84
N PRO A 435 26.20 5.30 -20.05
CA PRO A 435 26.36 6.70 -19.64
C PRO A 435 26.61 7.65 -20.81
N ASP A 436 27.07 7.13 -21.96
CA ASP A 436 27.40 7.89 -23.17
C ASP A 436 26.35 7.71 -24.29
N ALA A 437 25.12 7.27 -23.96
CA ALA A 437 24.06 7.13 -24.95
C ALA A 437 23.73 8.48 -25.60
N SER A 438 23.99 8.57 -26.90
CA SER A 438 23.76 9.76 -27.71
C SER A 438 22.31 9.82 -28.21
N CYS A 439 21.90 11.00 -28.71
CA CYS A 439 20.63 11.14 -29.40
C CYS A 439 20.53 10.18 -30.60
N SER A 440 21.66 9.92 -31.27
CA SER A 440 21.73 8.96 -32.39
C SER A 440 21.41 7.53 -31.96
N ASP A 441 21.86 7.10 -30.79
CA ASP A 441 21.59 5.75 -30.27
C ASP A 441 20.09 5.55 -29.99
N MET A 442 19.45 6.62 -29.51
CA MET A 442 18.02 6.64 -29.19
C MET A 442 17.12 6.97 -30.39
N ALA A 443 17.66 7.36 -31.55
CA ALA A 443 16.91 7.93 -32.67
C ALA A 443 15.75 7.06 -33.19
N HIS A 444 15.88 5.74 -33.09
CA HIS A 444 14.83 4.80 -33.50
C HIS A 444 13.55 4.88 -32.64
N PHE A 445 13.62 5.49 -31.45
CA PHE A 445 12.44 5.78 -30.62
C PHE A 445 11.77 7.11 -30.97
N CYS A 446 12.36 7.96 -31.82
CA CYS A 446 11.80 9.27 -32.18
C CYS A 446 10.40 9.16 -32.80
N ASP A 447 10.04 8.02 -33.38
CA ASP A 447 8.72 7.79 -33.98
C ASP A 447 7.76 6.96 -33.11
N SER A 448 8.15 6.68 -31.87
CA SER A 448 7.31 6.02 -30.86
C SER A 448 6.67 7.04 -29.91
N PHE A 449 5.54 6.69 -29.30
CA PHE A 449 4.96 7.46 -28.19
C PHE A 449 5.89 7.51 -26.98
N SER A 450 6.66 6.45 -26.73
CA SER A 450 7.68 6.42 -25.67
C SER A 450 8.79 7.45 -25.90
N GLY A 451 9.01 7.88 -27.16
CA GLY A 451 10.00 8.89 -27.53
C GLY A 451 9.53 10.34 -27.34
N ARG A 452 8.44 10.61 -26.63
CA ARG A 452 7.97 11.98 -26.38
C ARG A 452 9.01 12.85 -25.69
N LEU A 453 9.62 12.34 -24.62
CA LEU A 453 10.70 13.05 -23.92
C LEU A 453 11.97 13.13 -24.78
N LEU A 454 12.24 12.11 -25.59
CA LEU A 454 13.34 12.11 -26.56
C LEU A 454 13.20 13.21 -27.59
N ARG A 455 12.00 13.48 -28.11
CA ARG A 455 11.78 14.60 -29.03
C ARG A 455 12.00 15.97 -28.38
N TYR A 456 11.89 16.06 -27.06
CA TYR A 456 12.21 17.28 -26.31
C TYR A 456 13.72 17.40 -26.04
N ALA A 457 14.40 16.29 -25.72
CA ALA A 457 15.83 16.26 -25.41
C ALA A 457 16.74 16.20 -26.65
N CYS A 458 16.26 15.63 -27.75
CA CYS A 458 16.98 15.36 -29.00
C CYS A 458 16.14 15.78 -30.23
N PRO A 459 15.66 17.05 -30.28
CA PRO A 459 14.68 17.46 -31.25
C PRO A 459 15.21 17.50 -32.69
N ARG A 460 16.50 17.77 -32.92
CA ARG A 460 17.08 17.79 -34.28
C ARG A 460 17.31 16.38 -34.80
N THR A 461 17.86 15.49 -33.98
CA THR A 461 18.00 14.07 -34.31
C THR A 461 16.64 13.46 -34.64
N CYS A 462 15.60 13.83 -33.89
CA CYS A 462 14.25 13.39 -34.23
C CYS A 462 13.65 14.12 -35.46
N GLY A 463 14.22 15.21 -35.95
CA GLY A 463 13.73 15.92 -37.13
C GLY A 463 12.58 16.91 -36.86
N CYS A 464 12.45 17.41 -35.62
CA CYS A 464 11.48 18.45 -35.28
C CYS A 464 11.71 19.75 -36.08
N ASN A 465 12.96 20.03 -36.46
CA ASN A 465 13.37 21.22 -37.21
C ASN A 465 13.31 21.07 -38.74
N ASP A 466 13.14 19.85 -39.25
CA ASP A 466 13.11 19.59 -40.69
C ASP A 466 11.65 19.52 -41.17
N PRO A 467 11.21 20.43 -42.07
CA PRO A 467 9.88 20.37 -42.66
C PRO A 467 9.63 19.17 -43.59
N ARG A 468 10.68 18.48 -44.08
CA ARG A 468 10.55 17.23 -44.87
C ARG A 468 10.55 15.95 -44.03
N ALA A 469 10.93 16.05 -42.76
CA ALA A 469 10.87 14.92 -41.86
C ALA A 469 9.43 14.45 -41.64
N GLN A 470 9.28 13.20 -41.22
CA GLN A 470 7.98 12.55 -41.06
C GLN A 470 7.04 13.40 -40.19
N PRO A 471 5.83 13.77 -40.65
CA PRO A 471 4.98 14.75 -39.95
C PRO A 471 4.40 14.28 -38.61
N LEU A 472 4.30 12.97 -38.37
CA LEU A 472 3.68 12.37 -37.19
C LEU A 472 4.54 12.61 -35.94
N LEU A 473 3.91 12.95 -34.83
CA LEU A 473 4.54 13.25 -33.54
C LEU A 473 5.53 14.44 -33.56
N ARG A 474 5.64 15.19 -34.67
CA ARG A 474 6.54 16.35 -34.79
C ARG A 474 5.89 17.66 -34.42
N VAL A 475 5.24 17.66 -33.27
CA VAL A 475 4.43 18.76 -32.74
C VAL A 475 4.77 18.99 -31.27
N ASN A 476 4.42 20.16 -30.74
CA ASN A 476 4.71 20.52 -29.34
C ASN A 476 4.09 19.54 -28.34
N TYR A 477 2.87 19.09 -28.61
CA TYR A 477 2.17 18.13 -27.76
C TYR A 477 2.97 16.83 -27.56
N GLU A 478 3.70 16.42 -28.59
CA GLU A 478 4.53 15.23 -28.60
C GLU A 478 6.01 15.52 -28.29
N GLY A 479 6.32 16.71 -27.77
CA GLY A 479 7.62 17.04 -27.20
C GLY A 479 8.55 17.83 -28.12
N CYS A 480 8.18 18.15 -29.36
CA CYS A 480 9.04 18.99 -30.21
C CYS A 480 9.06 20.45 -29.71
N PRO A 481 10.22 21.04 -29.39
CA PRO A 481 10.35 22.42 -28.96
C PRO A 481 9.83 23.44 -29.98
N GLN A 482 9.22 24.53 -29.49
CA GLN A 482 8.75 25.63 -30.34
C GLN A 482 9.89 26.26 -31.15
N GLY A 483 11.10 26.33 -30.60
CA GLY A 483 12.30 26.75 -31.33
C GLY A 483 12.53 25.94 -32.60
N CYS A 484 12.46 24.61 -32.52
CA CYS A 484 12.60 23.73 -33.68
C CYS A 484 11.43 23.86 -34.65
N ILE A 485 10.21 24.00 -34.14
CA ILE A 485 9.04 24.22 -34.99
C ILE A 485 9.17 25.54 -35.77
N ASN A 486 9.66 26.61 -35.13
CA ASN A 486 9.93 27.88 -35.79
C ASN A 486 11.02 27.77 -36.87
N GLU A 487 12.08 27.00 -36.62
CA GLU A 487 13.08 26.68 -37.65
C GLU A 487 12.45 25.92 -38.83
N ALA A 488 11.62 24.91 -38.55
CA ALA A 488 10.94 24.15 -39.59
C ALA A 488 10.00 25.03 -40.42
N HIS A 489 9.21 25.89 -39.77
CA HIS A 489 8.37 26.88 -40.44
C HIS A 489 9.19 27.84 -41.30
N THR A 490 10.34 28.29 -40.81
CA THR A 490 11.22 29.20 -41.56
C THR A 490 11.79 28.52 -42.80
N ALA A 491 12.28 27.28 -42.67
CA ALA A 491 12.76 26.47 -43.79
C ALA A 491 11.62 26.16 -44.79
N MET A 492 10.42 25.91 -44.29
CA MET A 492 9.23 25.65 -45.09
C MET A 492 8.85 26.83 -45.99
N ARG A 493 9.04 28.08 -45.53
CA ARG A 493 8.75 29.28 -46.34
C ARG A 493 9.50 29.30 -47.67
N SER A 494 10.73 28.78 -47.69
CA SER A 494 11.59 28.70 -48.88
C SER A 494 11.41 27.42 -49.72
N MET A 495 10.51 26.51 -49.33
CA MET A 495 10.26 25.30 -50.12
C MET A 495 9.57 25.64 -51.45
N PRO A 496 9.83 24.90 -52.53
CA PRO A 496 9.09 25.09 -53.77
C PRO A 496 7.60 24.80 -53.57
N CYS A 497 6.72 25.57 -54.23
CA CYS A 497 5.29 25.32 -54.23
C CYS A 497 4.94 24.21 -55.22
N GLN A 498 5.41 23.00 -54.94
CA GLN A 498 5.16 21.83 -55.76
C GLN A 498 4.98 20.60 -54.86
N ASP A 499 4.04 19.74 -55.23
CA ASP A 499 3.86 18.46 -54.54
C ASP A 499 5.13 17.60 -54.65
N VAL A 500 5.60 17.07 -53.52
CA VAL A 500 6.75 16.16 -53.51
C VAL A 500 6.35 14.87 -54.23
N ALA A 501 7.14 14.49 -55.25
CA ALA A 501 6.85 13.30 -56.03
C ALA A 501 6.84 12.05 -55.13
N LEU A 502 5.84 11.17 -55.29
CA LEU A 502 5.67 9.99 -54.43
C LEU A 502 6.96 9.17 -54.26
N PRO A 503 7.77 8.87 -55.29
CA PRO A 503 9.03 8.14 -55.10
C PRO A 503 10.03 8.82 -54.17
N GLN A 504 10.01 10.16 -54.09
CA GLN A 504 10.92 10.94 -53.25
C GLN A 504 10.49 10.94 -51.78
N MET A 505 9.19 10.90 -51.50
CA MET A 505 8.66 10.87 -50.12
C MET A 505 8.17 9.49 -49.67
N LYS A 506 8.26 8.45 -50.51
CA LYS A 506 7.58 7.16 -50.32
C LYS A 506 7.81 6.55 -48.94
N ALA A 507 9.05 6.52 -48.45
CA ALA A 507 9.39 5.94 -47.16
C ALA A 507 8.71 6.69 -46.00
N THR A 508 8.87 8.00 -45.96
CA THR A 508 8.27 8.90 -44.97
C THR A 508 6.74 8.89 -45.03
N TRP A 509 6.18 8.87 -46.24
CA TRP A 509 4.74 8.85 -46.51
C TRP A 509 4.11 7.54 -46.06
N ASP A 510 4.71 6.40 -46.43
CA ASP A 510 4.22 5.09 -46.01
C ASP A 510 4.27 4.94 -44.49
N PHE A 511 5.36 5.39 -43.88
CA PHE A 511 5.51 5.37 -42.42
C PHE A 511 4.40 6.16 -41.71
N PHE A 512 4.12 7.39 -42.16
CA PHE A 512 3.05 8.22 -41.60
C PHE A 512 1.71 7.47 -41.60
N TRP A 513 1.33 6.90 -42.75
CA TRP A 513 0.04 6.25 -42.89
C TRP A 513 -0.06 4.89 -42.20
N ASP A 514 1.03 4.11 -42.17
CA ASP A 514 1.09 2.84 -41.45
C ASP A 514 0.97 3.04 -39.93
N ARG A 515 1.59 4.10 -39.41
CA ARG A 515 1.53 4.42 -37.98
C ARG A 515 0.25 5.14 -37.60
N TYR A 516 -0.29 6.00 -38.45
CA TYR A 516 -1.50 6.76 -38.17
C TYR A 516 -2.67 5.86 -37.76
N VAL A 517 -2.89 4.74 -38.46
CA VAL A 517 -3.96 3.78 -38.10
C VAL A 517 -3.72 3.18 -36.72
N GLN A 518 -2.49 2.74 -36.44
CA GLN A 518 -2.13 2.14 -35.15
C GLN A 518 -2.31 3.12 -34.00
N VAL A 519 -1.87 4.37 -34.20
CA VAL A 519 -2.00 5.47 -33.26
C VAL A 519 -3.46 5.74 -32.91
N MET A 520 -4.33 5.83 -33.92
CA MET A 520 -5.73 6.17 -33.69
C MET A 520 -6.52 5.02 -33.07
N LEU A 521 -6.24 3.78 -33.44
CA LEU A 521 -6.83 2.61 -32.80
C LEU A 521 -6.47 2.52 -31.32
N TYR A 522 -5.22 2.83 -30.98
CA TYR A 522 -4.77 2.90 -29.60
C TYR A 522 -5.47 4.04 -28.84
N ALA A 523 -5.52 5.25 -29.42
CA ALA A 523 -6.16 6.41 -28.79
C ALA A 523 -7.66 6.22 -28.53
N LEU A 524 -8.34 5.44 -29.37
CA LEU A 524 -9.78 5.17 -29.26
C LEU A 524 -10.11 3.85 -28.54
N ASN A 525 -9.10 3.11 -28.07
CA ASN A 525 -9.25 1.78 -27.46
C ASN A 525 -10.08 0.80 -28.33
N ILE A 526 -9.89 0.85 -29.65
CA ILE A 526 -10.59 -0.02 -30.61
C ILE A 526 -9.74 -1.24 -30.88
N GLN A 527 -10.21 -2.42 -30.46
CA GLN A 527 -9.47 -3.68 -30.62
C GLN A 527 -9.64 -4.32 -32.01
N ASP A 528 -10.75 -4.06 -32.70
CA ASP A 528 -11.03 -4.59 -34.03
C ASP A 528 -11.62 -3.51 -34.96
N ILE A 529 -10.82 -3.07 -35.93
CA ILE A 529 -11.22 -2.05 -36.91
C ILE A 529 -12.30 -2.56 -37.87
N ASN A 530 -12.34 -3.87 -38.14
CA ASN A 530 -13.28 -4.46 -39.10
C ASN A 530 -14.71 -4.53 -38.56
N ALA A 531 -14.86 -4.54 -37.23
CA ALA A 531 -16.16 -4.49 -36.53
C ALA A 531 -16.62 -3.06 -36.20
N SER A 532 -15.84 -2.04 -36.56
CA SER A 532 -16.09 -0.64 -36.20
C SER A 532 -16.66 0.19 -37.38
N SER A 533 -17.15 1.39 -37.10
CA SER A 533 -17.53 2.38 -38.13
C SER A 533 -16.37 2.83 -39.03
N TYR A 534 -15.13 2.37 -38.76
CA TYR A 534 -13.91 2.74 -39.48
C TYR A 534 -13.33 1.62 -40.36
N SER A 535 -14.11 0.58 -40.68
CA SER A 535 -13.67 -0.55 -41.52
C SER A 535 -13.19 -0.16 -42.93
N TRP A 536 -13.56 1.03 -43.40
CA TRP A 536 -13.11 1.60 -44.67
C TRP A 536 -11.68 2.18 -44.62
N LEU A 537 -11.19 2.53 -43.42
CA LEU A 537 -9.93 3.26 -43.23
C LEU A 537 -8.69 2.52 -43.79
N PRO A 538 -8.52 1.19 -43.61
CA PRO A 538 -7.38 0.49 -44.19
C PRO A 538 -7.32 0.55 -45.73
N ASN A 539 -8.48 0.57 -46.39
CA ASN A 539 -8.55 0.71 -47.84
C ASN A 539 -8.21 2.13 -48.28
N ALA A 540 -8.73 3.15 -47.58
CA ALA A 540 -8.36 4.55 -47.83
C ALA A 540 -6.86 4.77 -47.66
N VAL A 541 -6.27 4.27 -46.56
CA VAL A 541 -4.82 4.33 -46.32
C VAL A 541 -4.01 3.67 -47.43
N ARG A 542 -4.42 2.49 -47.91
CA ARG A 542 -3.77 1.85 -49.06
C ARG A 542 -3.77 2.74 -50.29
N GLN A 543 -4.92 3.36 -50.60
CA GLN A 543 -5.05 4.26 -51.74
C GLN A 543 -4.20 5.54 -51.57
N VAL A 544 -4.17 6.14 -50.38
CA VAL A 544 -3.32 7.31 -50.11
C VAL A 544 -1.83 6.99 -50.33
N LYS A 545 -1.39 5.78 -49.94
CA LYS A 545 0.00 5.33 -50.12
C LYS A 545 0.36 5.08 -51.59
N GLU A 546 -0.61 4.71 -52.42
CA GLU A 546 -0.42 4.45 -53.85
C GLU A 546 -0.51 5.74 -54.70
N VAL A 547 -1.41 6.65 -54.34
CA VAL A 547 -1.69 7.87 -55.11
C VAL A 547 -0.81 9.06 -54.66
N GLY A 548 -0.51 9.18 -53.37
CA GLY A 548 0.27 10.30 -52.81
C GLY A 548 -0.57 11.57 -52.59
N CYS A 549 0.05 12.74 -52.77
CA CYS A 549 -0.55 14.06 -52.52
C CYS A 549 -1.95 14.28 -53.13
N PRO A 550 -2.25 13.86 -54.37
CA PRO A 550 -3.57 14.10 -54.97
C PRO A 550 -4.74 13.51 -54.19
N PHE A 551 -4.52 12.44 -53.41
CA PHE A 551 -5.59 11.77 -52.67
C PHE A 551 -6.10 12.61 -51.49
N ILE A 552 -5.19 13.29 -50.76
CA ILE A 552 -5.57 14.13 -49.61
C ILE A 552 -6.16 15.49 -50.01
N GLY A 553 -5.88 15.94 -51.24
CA GLY A 553 -6.51 17.12 -51.86
C GLY A 553 -7.87 16.84 -52.50
N GLY A 554 -8.24 15.56 -52.63
CA GLY A 554 -9.47 15.11 -53.28
C GLY A 554 -10.72 15.20 -52.40
N VAL A 555 -11.88 14.95 -53.00
CA VAL A 555 -13.19 15.00 -52.32
C VAL A 555 -13.42 13.79 -51.41
N GLU A 556 -12.70 12.69 -51.65
CA GLU A 556 -12.92 11.40 -50.96
C GLU A 556 -12.31 11.34 -49.56
N PHE A 557 -11.19 12.03 -49.33
CA PHE A 557 -10.48 11.99 -48.04
C PHE A 557 -9.83 13.34 -47.66
N PRO A 558 -10.59 14.46 -47.64
CA PRO A 558 -10.05 15.79 -47.42
C PRO A 558 -9.70 16.08 -45.95
N GLN A 559 -10.24 15.28 -45.03
CA GLN A 559 -10.16 15.49 -43.59
C GLN A 559 -9.79 14.21 -42.88
N ASP A 560 -9.10 14.39 -41.76
CA ASP A 560 -8.88 13.36 -40.77
C ASP A 560 -10.23 12.93 -40.18
N PRO A 561 -10.60 11.64 -40.30
CA PRO A 561 -11.91 11.15 -39.87
C PRO A 561 -12.13 11.19 -38.36
N PHE A 562 -11.08 11.40 -37.56
CA PHE A 562 -11.16 11.42 -36.10
C PHE A 562 -11.12 12.85 -35.55
N SER A 563 -10.21 13.69 -36.04
CA SER A 563 -10.10 15.08 -35.59
C SER A 563 -11.05 16.04 -36.33
N GLY A 564 -11.51 15.66 -37.53
CA GLY A 564 -12.27 16.54 -38.42
C GLY A 564 -11.45 17.65 -39.08
N VAL A 565 -10.15 17.72 -38.78
CA VAL A 565 -9.24 18.72 -39.34
C VAL A 565 -8.80 18.30 -40.73
N ARG A 566 -8.56 19.27 -41.62
CA ARG A 566 -8.04 18.97 -42.95
C ARG A 566 -6.60 18.47 -42.82
N TRP A 567 -6.25 17.41 -43.55
CA TRP A 567 -4.88 16.88 -43.60
C TRP A 567 -3.84 17.95 -43.91
N CYS A 568 -4.22 18.89 -44.79
CA CYS A 568 -3.43 20.03 -45.21
C CYS A 568 -3.13 21.04 -44.10
N GLU A 569 -4.01 21.16 -43.10
CA GLU A 569 -3.87 22.08 -41.97
C GLU A 569 -3.04 21.47 -40.83
N GLY A 570 -2.97 20.14 -40.75
CA GLY A 570 -2.31 19.44 -39.65
C GLY A 570 -3.19 19.38 -38.40
N TYR A 571 -2.83 18.51 -37.47
CA TYR A 571 -3.53 18.38 -36.19
C TYR A 571 -2.50 18.55 -35.08
N SER A 572 -2.51 19.73 -34.42
CA SER A 572 -1.47 20.11 -33.45
C SER A 572 -1.20 19.10 -32.33
N PRO A 573 -2.16 18.25 -31.89
CA PRO A 573 -1.86 17.20 -30.92
C PRO A 573 -1.09 16.01 -31.49
N LEU A 574 -1.04 15.82 -32.82
CA LEU A 574 -0.47 14.61 -33.40
C LEU A 574 0.44 14.78 -34.62
N TYR A 575 0.13 15.65 -35.58
CA TYR A 575 0.94 15.77 -36.79
C TYR A 575 0.98 17.17 -37.39
N ARG A 576 2.09 17.49 -38.06
CA ARG A 576 2.30 18.75 -38.77
C ARG A 576 1.48 18.84 -40.07
N PRO A 577 1.23 20.06 -40.60
CA PRO A 577 0.46 20.23 -41.83
C PRO A 577 1.06 19.44 -43.00
N LEU A 578 0.23 18.63 -43.69
CA LEU A 578 0.70 17.90 -44.88
C LEU A 578 0.89 18.82 -46.09
N ALA A 579 0.42 20.07 -46.04
CA ALA A 579 0.68 21.09 -47.05
C ALA A 579 2.17 21.41 -47.25
N TRP A 580 3.04 21.01 -46.31
CA TRP A 580 4.50 21.15 -46.47
C TRP A 580 5.07 20.14 -47.47
N LEU A 581 4.42 18.98 -47.62
CA LEU A 581 4.78 17.96 -48.61
C LEU A 581 3.92 18.07 -49.88
N CYS A 582 2.67 18.53 -49.72
CA CYS A 582 1.64 18.51 -50.75
C CYS A 582 0.97 19.89 -50.95
N PRO A 583 1.73 20.98 -51.21
CA PRO A 583 1.16 22.32 -51.30
C PRO A 583 0.15 22.49 -52.45
N GLU A 584 0.32 21.82 -53.58
CA GLU A 584 -0.58 21.94 -54.73
C GLU A 584 -1.88 21.20 -54.46
N ALA A 585 -1.81 19.94 -54.01
CA ALA A 585 -3.00 19.18 -53.61
C ALA A 585 -3.77 19.86 -52.47
N CYS A 586 -3.06 20.57 -51.58
CA CYS A 586 -3.67 21.34 -50.50
C CYS A 586 -4.23 22.70 -50.93
N GLY A 587 -4.14 23.06 -52.21
CA GLY A 587 -4.70 24.29 -52.74
C GLY A 587 -3.97 25.55 -52.26
N CYS A 588 -2.67 25.46 -52.02
CA CYS A 588 -1.85 26.62 -51.63
C CYS A 588 -1.54 27.55 -52.82
N VAL A 589 -1.52 27.02 -54.04
CA VAL A 589 -1.12 27.75 -55.26
C VAL A 589 -2.08 28.91 -55.54
N GLY A 590 -1.53 30.13 -55.63
CA GLY A 590 -2.28 31.32 -56.07
C GLY A 590 -3.31 31.84 -55.06
N ARG A 591 -3.29 31.35 -53.82
CA ARG A 591 -4.24 31.73 -52.77
C ARG A 591 -3.86 33.03 -52.09
N ASP A 592 -4.86 33.89 -51.85
CA ASP A 592 -4.69 35.19 -51.21
C ASP A 592 -5.93 35.51 -50.34
N PRO A 593 -5.80 35.66 -49.00
CA PRO A 593 -4.57 35.50 -48.22
C PRO A 593 -4.07 34.06 -48.21
N LEU A 594 -2.75 33.89 -48.29
CA LEU A 594 -2.09 32.58 -48.19
C LEU A 594 -2.21 32.05 -46.75
N PRO A 595 -2.75 30.84 -46.51
CA PRO A 595 -2.82 30.25 -45.19
C PRO A 595 -1.44 30.02 -44.56
N GLU A 596 -1.32 30.09 -43.23
CA GLU A 596 -0.03 29.94 -42.52
C GLU A 596 0.62 28.56 -42.70
N PHE A 597 -0.17 27.53 -42.99
CA PHE A 597 0.31 26.17 -43.24
C PHE A 597 0.88 25.98 -44.66
N CYS A 598 0.73 26.96 -45.55
CA CYS A 598 1.24 26.90 -46.92
C CYS A 598 2.64 27.52 -47.04
N PRO A 599 3.53 26.96 -47.91
CA PRO A 599 4.79 27.59 -48.28
C PRO A 599 4.59 29.00 -48.83
N GLN A 600 5.42 29.95 -48.39
CA GLN A 600 5.33 31.34 -48.87
C GLN A 600 5.55 31.44 -50.39
N SER A 601 6.34 30.53 -50.96
CA SER A 601 6.51 30.36 -52.40
C SER A 601 5.21 30.09 -53.17
N CYS A 602 4.15 29.65 -52.49
CA CYS A 602 2.84 29.39 -53.08
C CYS A 602 1.97 30.62 -53.26
N ARG A 603 2.31 31.72 -52.58
CA ARG A 603 1.70 33.02 -52.85
C ARG A 603 2.02 33.32 -54.31
N GLY A 604 1.00 33.26 -55.16
CA GLY A 604 1.16 33.39 -56.60
C GLY A 604 2.04 34.59 -56.93
N CYS A 605 2.89 34.46 -57.95
CA CYS A 605 3.65 35.58 -58.46
C CYS A 605 2.68 36.67 -58.88
N LYS A 606 2.65 37.77 -58.12
CA LYS A 606 1.87 38.96 -58.39
C LYS A 606 2.77 40.18 -58.41
N ASP A 607 2.35 41.20 -59.13
CA ASP A 607 2.92 42.53 -58.96
C ASP A 607 2.72 43.00 -57.52
N ALA A 608 3.67 43.76 -56.99
CA ALA A 608 3.53 44.34 -55.66
C ALA A 608 2.35 45.33 -55.64
N ASP A 609 1.55 45.31 -54.57
CA ASP A 609 0.39 46.19 -54.40
C ASP A 609 0.74 47.69 -54.49
N SER A 610 2.01 48.03 -54.34
CA SER A 610 2.53 49.39 -54.50
C SER A 610 3.71 49.40 -55.48
N PHE A 611 3.59 50.20 -56.54
CA PHE A 611 4.66 50.44 -57.51
C PHE A 611 5.37 51.76 -57.18
N PRO A 612 6.71 51.79 -57.01
CA PRO A 612 7.43 53.03 -56.80
C PRO A 612 7.36 53.87 -58.08
N VAL A 613 6.99 55.15 -57.98
CA VAL A 613 6.94 56.03 -59.16
C VAL A 613 8.37 56.25 -59.69
N ILE A 614 8.67 55.67 -60.85
CA ILE A 614 9.95 55.81 -61.54
C ILE A 614 9.74 56.76 -62.73
N GLY A 615 10.05 58.04 -62.55
CA GLY A 615 9.83 59.06 -63.57
C GLY A 615 8.34 59.24 -63.89
N SER A 616 7.94 58.96 -65.13
CA SER A 616 6.53 59.01 -65.58
C SER A 616 5.79 57.67 -65.50
N ILE A 617 6.43 56.63 -64.98
CA ILE A 617 5.87 55.27 -64.87
C ILE A 617 5.25 55.12 -63.48
N THR A 618 3.95 54.84 -63.43
CA THR A 618 3.17 54.74 -62.18
C THR A 618 2.62 53.34 -61.89
N ASN A 619 2.76 52.40 -62.82
CA ASN A 619 2.31 51.02 -62.65
C ASN A 619 3.14 50.05 -63.50
N CYS A 620 2.94 48.76 -63.27
CA CYS A 620 3.68 47.70 -63.92
C CYS A 620 3.42 47.57 -65.43
N ASP A 621 2.22 47.88 -65.91
CA ASP A 621 1.92 47.90 -67.35
C ASP A 621 2.74 48.97 -68.09
N GLN A 622 2.81 50.17 -67.52
CA GLN A 622 3.66 51.25 -68.04
C GLN A 622 5.14 50.89 -67.93
N ALA A 623 5.55 50.19 -66.87
CA ALA A 623 6.91 49.72 -66.69
C ALA A 623 7.31 48.71 -67.77
N LYS A 624 6.41 47.77 -68.10
CA LYS A 624 6.59 46.81 -69.19
C LYS A 624 6.67 47.50 -70.54
N ALA A 625 5.77 48.43 -70.82
CA ALA A 625 5.78 49.21 -72.06
C ALA A 625 7.06 50.06 -72.22
N ALA A 626 7.63 50.54 -71.11
CA ALA A 626 8.89 51.29 -71.08
C ALA A 626 10.14 50.40 -71.12
N GLY A 627 10.01 49.07 -71.17
CA GLY A 627 11.13 48.13 -71.23
C GLY A 627 11.82 47.85 -69.89
N LEU A 628 11.22 48.23 -68.76
CA LEU A 628 11.79 48.05 -67.41
C LEU A 628 12.07 46.57 -67.10
N CYS A 629 11.23 45.67 -67.62
CA CYS A 629 11.37 44.21 -67.48
C CYS A 629 12.71 43.67 -68.00
N VAL A 630 13.32 44.35 -68.99
CA VAL A 630 14.59 43.94 -69.60
C VAL A 630 15.76 44.77 -69.06
N GLN A 631 15.54 46.05 -68.78
CA GLN A 631 16.60 46.97 -68.37
C GLN A 631 16.97 46.84 -66.90
N ILE A 632 16.02 46.53 -66.02
CA ILE A 632 16.26 46.46 -64.56
C ILE A 632 15.56 45.23 -63.96
N PRO A 633 16.04 44.02 -64.29
CA PRO A 633 15.35 42.76 -63.93
C PRO A 633 15.18 42.57 -62.42
N GLN A 634 16.07 43.08 -61.58
CA GLN A 634 15.91 42.99 -60.11
C GLN A 634 14.76 43.87 -59.57
N GLN A 635 14.58 45.09 -60.11
CA GLN A 635 13.47 45.97 -59.69
C GLN A 635 12.15 45.50 -60.31
N ALA A 636 12.18 45.03 -61.54
CA ALA A 636 11.03 44.40 -62.18
C ALA A 636 10.60 43.12 -61.45
N LEU A 637 11.53 42.31 -60.96
CA LEU A 637 11.25 41.13 -60.13
C LEU A 637 10.67 41.50 -58.75
N ALA A 638 11.03 42.66 -58.20
CA ALA A 638 10.54 43.09 -56.89
C ALA A 638 9.12 43.70 -56.92
N TYR A 639 8.75 44.39 -58.00
CA TYR A 639 7.49 45.14 -58.07
C TYR A 639 6.53 44.67 -59.16
N CYS A 640 7.03 44.11 -60.26
CA CYS A 640 6.24 43.79 -61.44
C CYS A 640 6.47 42.37 -61.93
N ALA A 641 6.66 41.43 -61.01
CA ALA A 641 7.12 40.09 -61.37
C ALA A 641 6.12 39.35 -62.26
N GLU A 642 4.82 39.58 -62.05
CA GLU A 642 3.74 39.00 -62.85
C GLU A 642 3.66 39.67 -64.21
N THR A 643 3.60 41.00 -64.23
CA THR A 643 3.49 41.76 -65.48
C THR A 643 4.72 41.59 -66.37
N CYS A 644 5.92 41.48 -65.79
CA CYS A 644 7.15 41.27 -66.53
C CYS A 644 7.47 39.82 -66.87
N ASP A 645 6.60 38.86 -66.52
CA ASP A 645 6.80 37.42 -66.75
C ASP A 645 8.11 36.88 -66.10
N LEU A 646 8.51 37.51 -64.99
CA LEU A 646 9.73 37.20 -64.24
C LEU A 646 9.47 36.21 -63.10
N CYS A 647 8.25 35.68 -63.00
CA CYS A 647 7.84 34.73 -61.96
C CYS A 647 8.74 33.50 -61.84
N HIS A 648 9.29 33.04 -62.96
CA HIS A 648 10.23 31.92 -63.01
C HIS A 648 11.57 32.20 -62.30
N LEU A 649 11.92 33.47 -62.07
CA LEU A 649 13.14 33.88 -61.38
C LEU A 649 12.97 33.96 -59.86
N ILE A 650 11.74 34.10 -59.36
CA ILE A 650 11.45 34.15 -57.91
C ILE A 650 11.83 32.82 -57.24
N GLY A 651 11.56 31.69 -57.90
CA GLY A 651 11.87 30.35 -57.38
C GLY A 651 13.34 29.92 -57.48
N ASN A 652 14.19 30.66 -58.21
CA ASN A 652 15.60 30.31 -58.44
C ASN A 652 16.58 31.29 -57.77
N SER A 653 16.10 32.28 -57.01
CA SER A 653 16.92 33.36 -56.48
C SER A 653 17.51 33.10 -55.08
N THR A 654 17.98 31.89 -54.81
CA THR A 654 19.01 31.61 -53.79
C THR A 654 19.71 30.28 -54.09
N ALA A 655 20.81 30.35 -54.82
CA ALA A 655 21.91 29.39 -54.78
C ALA A 655 23.22 30.19 -54.76
#